data_AF-A0A1I7ZI60-F1
#
_entry.id   AF-A0A1I7ZI60-F1
#
_cell.length_a   1.000
_cell.length_b   1.000
_cell.length_c   1.000
_cell.angle_alpha   90.00
_cell.angle_beta   90.00
_cell.angle_gamma   90.00
#
_symmetry.space_group_name_H-M   'P 1'
#
loop_
_entity.id
_entity.type
_entity.pdbx_description
1 polymer ?
#
loop_
_entity_poly.entity_id
_entity_poly.type
_entity_poly.pdbx_seq_one_letter_code
_entity_poly.pdbx_strand_id
1 'polypeptide(L)'
;MSKAELVKRIEEQHQQLLSYEKKLKDVVKAYKNLDAEKQALQATIASLSEPGDAASESDPGSGEEGRIESLRKAVATLTSEQSKKEAAFLADKRALHAENEKLKKNLAESAKLQQKLESKTSALRQLETLREKELEDHGAILSEIQQNYGKERTKCEQLERQISELYKKLHDTDVKAPLNDKRMKELQEQLNKKDREIAALKKKAEITPTVQMLKDEIANLKVAHETEIAEIRSRTTNHSDNMRTNQSRVQVLELKLEELTTQIAQQEFDKGQMRTTMDSLRLKLEAAERENAELLTSQKRPEPPVEAEEESVEEKLRRYKSLVHELEASHTVDVTDVPETRPLKLAQEAVDSGMCSLCESTHADFTQLKTTVGDLRSKLQATMRQLEESETKANEVETTLSEKIVAMEGSHASSLKEIETKMRDRVNELESEMQKQRHRTIEVIAEKEKELEATKAILISFRTQQMGSATSAVNVPADPASAAVKMRDRSKSATRSRTASRARSSGSFDAAPIPESPSSITGFGGSFNFGNSAHLSDSFAKNASLTDDSKNVYYEEIISEKDREIFELRMKIRSDESKLRDLEHGVLTKDLQHYEIVEKLKEELRALEGKLELFKSNSEPSIEYLRNIFVQYLQCSGSSSRRNILKAMATVLKLGPAEMRRIESIK
;
A
#
# COMPACT_ATOMS: atom_id res chain seq x y z
N MET A 1 -27.07 -15.99 -76.98
CA MET A 1 -27.18 -17.46 -77.07
C MET A 1 -25.87 -18.07 -76.64
N SER A 2 -25.74 -18.41 -75.36
CA SER A 2 -24.55 -19.11 -74.87
C SER A 2 -24.52 -20.55 -75.41
N LYS A 3 -23.34 -21.18 -75.43
CA LYS A 3 -23.19 -22.59 -75.84
C LYS A 3 -24.14 -23.52 -75.07
N ALA A 4 -24.41 -23.23 -73.80
CA ALA A 4 -25.33 -23.98 -72.95
C ALA A 4 -26.80 -23.83 -73.39
N GLU A 5 -27.20 -22.63 -73.83
CA GLU A 5 -28.57 -22.37 -74.32
C GLU A 5 -28.84 -23.08 -75.65
N LEU A 6 -27.84 -23.16 -76.53
CA LEU A 6 -27.91 -23.92 -77.78
C LEU A 6 -28.04 -25.43 -77.53
N VAL A 7 -27.24 -26.00 -76.63
CA VAL A 7 -27.32 -27.43 -76.26
C VAL A 7 -28.69 -27.75 -75.69
N LYS A 8 -29.20 -26.92 -74.77
CA LYS A 8 -30.54 -27.10 -74.20
C LYS A 8 -31.63 -27.09 -75.28
N ARG A 9 -31.54 -26.18 -76.25
CA ARG A 9 -32.52 -26.10 -77.35
C ARG A 9 -32.45 -27.30 -78.29
N ILE A 10 -31.25 -27.84 -78.53
CA ILE A 10 -31.08 -29.08 -79.30
C ILE A 10 -31.69 -30.27 -78.56
N GLU A 11 -31.49 -30.37 -77.25
CA GLU A 11 -32.08 -31.41 -76.40
C GLU A 11 -33.61 -31.34 -76.42
N GLU A 12 -34.18 -30.14 -76.28
CA GLU A 12 -35.63 -29.89 -76.36
C GLU A 12 -36.19 -30.27 -77.75
N GLN A 13 -35.49 -29.90 -78.83
CA GLN A 13 -35.87 -30.28 -80.19
C GLN A 13 -35.79 -31.79 -80.41
N HIS A 14 -34.80 -32.47 -79.84
CA HIS A 14 -34.67 -33.92 -79.93
C HIS A 14 -35.82 -34.64 -79.20
N GLN A 15 -36.19 -34.17 -78.00
CA GLN A 15 -37.35 -34.68 -77.28
C GLN A 15 -38.67 -34.46 -78.04
N GLN A 16 -38.82 -33.32 -78.70
CA GLN A 16 -39.98 -33.05 -79.56
C GLN A 16 -40.03 -34.00 -80.76
N LEU A 17 -38.90 -34.24 -81.42
CA LEU A 17 -38.82 -35.20 -82.54
C LEU A 17 -39.19 -36.61 -82.11
N LEU A 18 -38.72 -37.08 -80.95
CA LEU A 18 -39.12 -38.39 -80.40
C LEU A 18 -40.62 -38.47 -80.11
N SER A 19 -41.21 -37.39 -79.60
CA SER A 19 -42.66 -37.31 -79.39
C SER A 19 -43.44 -37.38 -80.71
N TYR A 20 -42.98 -36.67 -81.74
CA TYR A 20 -43.58 -36.73 -83.07
C TYR A 20 -43.42 -38.10 -83.72
N GLU A 21 -42.27 -38.75 -83.57
CA GLU A 21 -42.04 -40.10 -84.08
C GLU A 21 -42.99 -41.11 -83.42
N LYS A 22 -43.17 -41.02 -82.08
CA LYS A 22 -44.12 -41.87 -81.36
C LYS A 22 -45.56 -41.66 -81.85
N LYS A 23 -46.00 -40.40 -81.94
CA LYS A 23 -47.34 -40.05 -82.45
C LYS A 23 -47.54 -40.55 -83.88
N LEU A 24 -46.52 -40.43 -84.74
CA LEU A 24 -46.59 -40.91 -86.11
C LEU A 24 -46.70 -42.44 -86.17
N LYS A 25 -45.95 -43.17 -85.34
CA LYS A 25 -46.09 -44.63 -85.21
C LYS A 25 -47.51 -45.03 -84.77
N ASP A 26 -48.07 -44.31 -83.81
CA ASP A 26 -49.44 -44.56 -83.35
C ASP A 26 -50.47 -44.28 -84.45
N VAL A 27 -50.31 -43.19 -85.22
CA VAL A 27 -51.18 -42.86 -86.37
C VAL A 27 -51.05 -43.92 -87.48
N VAL A 28 -49.83 -44.36 -87.82
CA VAL A 28 -49.61 -45.41 -88.81
C VAL A 28 -50.26 -46.73 -88.37
N LYS A 29 -50.18 -47.06 -87.07
CA LYS A 29 -50.84 -48.24 -86.51
C LYS A 29 -52.36 -48.12 -86.59
N ALA A 30 -52.91 -46.96 -86.25
CA ALA A 30 -54.34 -46.69 -86.38
C ALA A 30 -54.79 -46.79 -87.86
N TYR A 31 -54.01 -46.26 -88.80
CA TYR A 31 -54.32 -46.33 -90.23
C TYR A 31 -54.28 -47.77 -90.76
N LYS A 32 -53.30 -48.58 -90.34
CA LYS A 32 -53.24 -50.02 -90.69
C LYS A 32 -54.45 -50.78 -90.16
N ASN A 33 -54.86 -50.49 -88.93
CA ASN A 33 -56.05 -51.11 -88.35
C ASN A 33 -57.33 -50.68 -89.09
N LEU A 34 -57.44 -49.40 -89.44
CA LEU A 34 -58.57 -48.87 -90.20
C LEU A 34 -58.62 -49.44 -91.62
N ASP A 35 -57.47 -49.63 -92.27
CA ASP A 35 -57.41 -50.27 -93.60
C ASP A 35 -57.79 -51.75 -93.51
N ALA A 36 -57.36 -52.47 -92.48
CA ALA A 36 -57.80 -53.83 -92.22
C ALA A 36 -59.31 -53.91 -91.95
N GLU A 37 -59.88 -52.96 -91.20
CA GLU A 37 -61.32 -52.86 -90.96
C GLU A 37 -62.07 -52.54 -92.26
N LYS A 38 -61.57 -51.60 -93.08
CA LYS A 38 -62.11 -51.29 -94.40
C LYS A 38 -62.09 -52.51 -95.33
N GLN A 39 -61.00 -53.28 -95.35
CA GLN A 39 -60.90 -54.52 -96.13
C GLN A 39 -61.89 -55.57 -95.63
N ALA A 40 -62.03 -55.74 -94.32
CA ALA A 40 -63.03 -56.63 -93.73
C ALA A 40 -64.46 -56.20 -94.07
N LEU A 41 -64.75 -54.91 -94.01
CA LEU A 41 -66.05 -54.34 -94.39
C LEU A 41 -66.32 -54.51 -95.89
N GLN A 42 -65.34 -54.26 -96.76
CA GLN A 42 -65.44 -54.51 -98.19
C GLN A 42 -65.67 -56.00 -98.49
N ALA A 43 -65.02 -56.91 -97.76
CA ALA A 43 -65.28 -58.35 -97.87
C ALA A 43 -66.71 -58.70 -97.44
N THR A 44 -67.22 -58.08 -96.36
CA THR A 44 -68.62 -58.29 -95.95
C THR A 44 -69.62 -57.70 -96.94
N ILE A 45 -69.35 -56.52 -97.53
CA ILE A 45 -70.18 -55.92 -98.57
C ILE A 45 -70.15 -56.78 -99.84
N ALA A 46 -68.99 -57.28 -100.25
CA ALA A 46 -68.87 -58.18 -101.39
C ALA A 46 -69.68 -59.48 -101.17
N SER A 47 -69.65 -60.05 -99.96
CA SER A 47 -70.49 -61.21 -99.61
C SER A 47 -72.00 -60.90 -99.55
N LEU A 48 -72.36 -59.64 -99.32
CA LEU A 48 -73.75 -59.15 -99.32
C LEU A 48 -74.20 -58.64 -100.71
N SER A 49 -73.27 -58.41 -101.64
CA SER A 49 -73.51 -57.87 -102.99
C SER A 49 -73.37 -58.91 -104.09
N GLU A 50 -73.26 -60.21 -103.79
CA GLU A 50 -73.55 -61.22 -104.81
C GLU A 50 -74.98 -61.00 -105.35
N PRO A 51 -75.13 -60.70 -106.65
CA PRO A 51 -76.45 -60.54 -107.24
C PRO A 51 -77.09 -61.92 -107.34
N GLY A 52 -78.09 -62.17 -106.49
CA GLY A 52 -79.00 -63.30 -106.65
C GLY A 52 -79.81 -63.10 -107.93
N ASP A 53 -79.34 -63.69 -109.04
CA ASP A 53 -80.18 -63.98 -110.20
C ASP A 53 -79.58 -65.09 -111.07
N ALA A 54 -79.97 -66.34 -110.79
CA ALA A 54 -80.25 -67.39 -111.79
C ALA A 54 -80.76 -68.66 -111.08
N ALA A 55 -82.02 -69.00 -111.34
CA ALA A 55 -82.80 -70.07 -110.75
C ALA A 55 -82.30 -71.50 -111.06
N SER A 56 -82.37 -72.39 -110.07
CA SER A 56 -82.89 -73.76 -110.21
C SER A 56 -83.16 -74.37 -108.84
N GLU A 57 -84.20 -75.18 -108.77
CA GLU A 57 -84.86 -75.69 -107.58
C GLU A 57 -83.96 -76.51 -106.64
N SER A 58 -83.83 -76.08 -105.38
CA SER A 58 -84.03 -76.93 -104.19
C SER A 58 -83.89 -76.09 -102.91
N ASP A 59 -84.90 -76.24 -102.05
CA ASP A 59 -84.89 -75.93 -100.62
C ASP A 59 -84.90 -74.43 -100.15
N PRO A 60 -86.07 -73.88 -99.79
CA PRO A 60 -86.19 -72.54 -99.24
C PRO A 60 -85.72 -72.40 -97.78
N GLY A 61 -85.16 -73.44 -97.15
CA GLY A 61 -84.63 -73.39 -95.78
C GLY A 61 -83.16 -72.97 -95.67
N SER A 62 -82.31 -73.30 -96.64
CA SER A 62 -80.86 -73.18 -96.51
C SER A 62 -80.30 -71.75 -96.53
N GLY A 63 -80.97 -70.84 -97.26
CA GLY A 63 -80.56 -69.43 -97.36
C GLY A 63 -80.85 -68.60 -96.11
N GLU A 64 -81.96 -68.88 -95.42
CA GLU A 64 -82.31 -68.22 -94.15
C GLU A 64 -81.46 -68.76 -93.00
N GLU A 65 -81.15 -70.05 -93.00
CA GLU A 65 -80.34 -70.70 -91.98
C GLU A 65 -78.88 -70.21 -92.01
N GLY A 66 -78.28 -70.04 -93.20
CA GLY A 66 -76.96 -69.43 -93.35
C GLY A 66 -76.89 -67.96 -92.91
N ARG A 67 -78.01 -67.22 -93.05
CA ARG A 67 -78.14 -65.83 -92.61
C ARG A 67 -78.31 -65.73 -91.08
N ILE A 68 -79.08 -66.64 -90.49
CA ILE A 68 -79.22 -66.79 -89.03
C ILE A 68 -77.88 -67.19 -88.39
N GLU A 69 -77.14 -68.11 -89.00
CA GLU A 69 -75.84 -68.54 -88.50
C GLU A 69 -74.80 -67.42 -88.58
N SER A 70 -74.83 -66.62 -89.65
CA SER A 70 -74.00 -65.42 -89.77
C SER A 70 -74.34 -64.36 -88.71
N LEU A 71 -75.63 -64.16 -88.41
CA LEU A 71 -76.07 -63.27 -87.32
C LEU A 71 -75.67 -63.81 -85.94
N ARG A 72 -75.78 -65.12 -85.69
CA ARG A 72 -75.30 -65.74 -84.44
C ARG A 72 -73.80 -65.54 -84.26
N LYS A 73 -73.02 -65.72 -85.33
CA LYS A 73 -71.57 -65.48 -85.32
C LYS A 73 -71.25 -64.00 -85.05
N ALA A 74 -72.00 -63.07 -85.64
CA ALA A 74 -71.85 -61.63 -85.41
C ALA A 74 -72.24 -61.20 -83.97
N VAL A 75 -73.30 -61.80 -83.40
CA VAL A 75 -73.70 -61.54 -82.01
C VAL A 75 -72.65 -62.11 -81.06
N ALA A 76 -72.16 -63.34 -81.30
CA ALA A 76 -71.12 -63.94 -80.47
C ALA A 76 -69.80 -63.14 -80.50
N THR A 77 -69.40 -62.62 -81.66
CA THR A 77 -68.23 -61.72 -81.75
C THR A 77 -68.49 -60.40 -81.05
N LEU A 78 -69.68 -59.80 -81.19
CA LEU A 78 -70.05 -58.58 -80.47
C LEU A 78 -70.08 -58.78 -78.95
N THR A 79 -70.62 -59.90 -78.45
CA THR A 79 -70.63 -60.22 -77.01
C THR A 79 -69.21 -60.46 -76.49
N SER A 80 -68.36 -61.14 -77.29
CA SER A 80 -66.95 -61.33 -76.97
C SER A 80 -66.19 -60.00 -76.91
N GLU A 81 -66.38 -59.14 -77.91
CA GLU A 81 -65.78 -57.80 -77.96
C GLU A 81 -66.33 -56.88 -76.86
N GLN A 82 -67.61 -56.98 -76.52
CA GLN A 82 -68.21 -56.24 -75.40
C GLN A 82 -67.60 -56.69 -74.06
N SER A 83 -67.47 -58.00 -73.85
CA SER A 83 -66.81 -58.55 -72.65
C SER A 83 -65.33 -58.14 -72.57
N LYS A 84 -64.60 -58.15 -73.69
CA LYS A 84 -63.21 -57.65 -73.75
C LYS A 84 -63.12 -56.16 -73.43
N LYS A 85 -64.01 -55.34 -73.98
CA LYS A 85 -64.07 -53.90 -73.71
C LYS A 85 -64.42 -53.60 -72.25
N GLU A 86 -65.37 -54.34 -71.68
CA GLU A 86 -65.75 -54.21 -70.27
C GLU A 86 -64.63 -54.67 -69.33
N ALA A 87 -63.96 -55.78 -69.64
CA ALA A 87 -62.77 -56.22 -68.91
C ALA A 87 -61.63 -55.21 -69.00
N ALA A 88 -61.39 -54.62 -70.18
CA ALA A 88 -60.40 -53.57 -70.37
C ALA A 88 -60.76 -52.30 -69.56
N PHE A 89 -62.03 -51.89 -69.55
CA PHE A 89 -62.51 -50.76 -68.76
C PHE A 89 -62.34 -51.00 -67.25
N LEU A 90 -62.66 -52.20 -66.76
CA LEU A 90 -62.47 -52.56 -65.35
C LEU A 90 -60.98 -52.61 -64.96
N ALA A 91 -60.12 -53.09 -65.86
CA ALA A 91 -58.68 -53.06 -65.66
C ALA A 91 -58.14 -51.63 -65.60
N ASP A 92 -58.60 -50.76 -66.50
CA ASP A 92 -58.20 -49.35 -66.56
C ASP A 92 -58.67 -48.58 -65.31
N LYS A 93 -59.93 -48.80 -64.88
CA LYS A 93 -60.45 -48.25 -63.63
C LYS A 93 -59.60 -48.66 -62.42
N ARG A 94 -59.19 -49.94 -62.34
CA ARG A 94 -58.30 -50.42 -61.26
C ARG A 94 -56.92 -49.78 -61.34
N ALA A 95 -56.36 -49.64 -62.53
CA ALA A 95 -55.08 -48.98 -62.75
C ALA A 95 -55.13 -47.51 -62.31
N LEU A 96 -56.16 -46.76 -62.70
CA LEU A 96 -56.38 -45.37 -62.31
C LEU A 96 -56.55 -45.19 -60.80
N HIS A 97 -57.24 -46.11 -60.12
CA HIS A 97 -57.32 -46.08 -58.66
C HIS A 97 -55.98 -46.34 -57.99
N ALA A 98 -55.21 -47.32 -58.49
CA ALA A 98 -53.87 -47.61 -57.97
C ALA A 98 -52.91 -46.43 -58.21
N GLU A 99 -53.02 -45.76 -59.35
CA GLU A 99 -52.25 -44.55 -59.66
C GLU A 99 -52.64 -43.38 -58.76
N ASN A 100 -53.94 -43.14 -58.53
CA ASN A 100 -54.40 -42.11 -57.58
C ASN A 100 -53.89 -42.35 -56.15
N GLU A 101 -53.90 -43.58 -55.67
CA GLU A 101 -53.36 -43.91 -54.35
C GLU A 101 -51.84 -43.70 -54.29
N LYS A 102 -51.11 -44.02 -55.36
CA LYS A 102 -49.67 -43.68 -55.46
C LYS A 102 -49.45 -42.17 -55.46
N LEU A 103 -50.22 -41.41 -56.24
CA LEU A 103 -50.13 -39.95 -56.30
C LEU A 103 -50.43 -39.30 -54.95
N LYS A 104 -51.44 -39.78 -54.21
CA LYS A 104 -51.72 -39.29 -52.84
C LYS A 104 -50.57 -39.55 -51.88
N LYS A 105 -49.96 -40.74 -51.93
CA LYS A 105 -48.78 -41.06 -51.11
C LYS A 105 -47.62 -40.14 -51.45
N ASN A 106 -47.33 -39.96 -52.73
CA ASN A 106 -46.27 -39.05 -53.20
C ASN A 106 -46.54 -37.59 -52.78
N LEU A 107 -47.80 -37.14 -52.84
CA LEU A 107 -48.19 -35.80 -52.40
C LEU A 107 -47.97 -35.61 -50.89
N ALA A 108 -48.33 -36.61 -50.09
CA ALA A 108 -48.11 -36.60 -48.64
C ALA A 108 -46.62 -36.62 -48.28
N GLU A 109 -45.80 -37.39 -49.00
CA GLU A 109 -44.35 -37.39 -48.84
C GLU A 109 -43.73 -36.05 -49.26
N SER A 110 -44.17 -35.47 -50.37
CA SER A 110 -43.75 -34.14 -50.82
C SER A 110 -44.09 -33.06 -49.78
N ALA A 111 -45.29 -33.10 -49.18
CA ALA A 111 -45.68 -32.17 -48.12
C ALA A 111 -44.80 -32.30 -46.86
N LYS A 112 -44.45 -33.53 -46.46
CA LYS A 112 -43.51 -33.77 -45.35
C LYS A 112 -42.12 -33.24 -45.66
N LEU A 113 -41.64 -33.40 -46.89
CA LEU A 113 -40.35 -32.85 -47.32
C LEU A 113 -40.36 -31.33 -47.33
N GLN A 114 -41.45 -30.71 -47.77
CA GLN A 114 -41.62 -29.26 -47.79
C GLN A 114 -41.63 -28.66 -46.37
N GLN A 115 -42.34 -29.29 -45.43
CA GLN A 115 -42.30 -28.89 -44.02
C GLN A 115 -40.88 -29.00 -43.43
N LYS A 116 -40.15 -30.09 -43.75
CA LYS A 116 -38.75 -30.24 -43.33
C LYS A 116 -37.87 -29.15 -43.94
N LEU A 117 -38.08 -28.78 -45.19
CA LEU A 117 -37.34 -27.71 -45.86
C LEU A 117 -37.62 -26.35 -45.22
N GLU A 118 -38.88 -26.06 -44.87
CA GLU A 118 -39.26 -24.85 -44.13
C GLU A 118 -38.62 -24.79 -42.74
N SER A 119 -38.58 -25.92 -42.02
CA SER A 119 -37.89 -25.95 -40.72
C SER A 119 -36.37 -25.75 -40.83
N LYS A 120 -35.74 -26.28 -41.88
CA LYS A 120 -34.30 -26.07 -42.12
C LYS A 120 -34.00 -24.65 -42.59
N THR A 121 -34.87 -24.05 -43.40
CA THR A 121 -34.70 -22.67 -43.87
C THR A 121 -34.93 -21.65 -42.75
N SER A 122 -35.86 -21.90 -41.82
CA SER A 122 -36.00 -21.06 -40.62
C SER A 122 -34.80 -21.19 -39.69
N ALA A 123 -34.28 -22.41 -39.48
CA ALA A 123 -33.06 -22.63 -38.70
C ALA A 123 -31.83 -21.94 -39.33
N LEU A 124 -31.69 -21.99 -40.66
CA LEU A 124 -30.63 -21.27 -41.37
C LEU A 124 -30.72 -19.76 -41.16
N ARG A 125 -31.92 -19.16 -41.29
CA ARG A 125 -32.11 -17.72 -41.02
C ARG A 125 -31.74 -17.33 -39.60
N GLN A 126 -32.10 -18.16 -38.61
CA GLN A 126 -31.70 -17.92 -37.22
C GLN A 126 -30.18 -17.95 -37.07
N LEU A 127 -29.50 -18.91 -37.72
CA LEU A 127 -28.05 -19.02 -37.68
C LEU A 127 -27.36 -17.84 -38.38
N GLU A 128 -27.92 -17.35 -39.49
CA GLU A 128 -27.47 -16.12 -40.16
C GLU A 128 -27.58 -14.91 -39.23
N THR A 129 -28.72 -14.70 -38.57
CA THR A 129 -28.89 -13.58 -37.62
C THR A 129 -27.98 -13.67 -36.40
N LEU A 130 -27.69 -14.87 -35.90
CA LEU A 130 -26.73 -15.05 -34.81
C LEU A 130 -25.33 -14.69 -35.29
N ARG A 131 -24.95 -15.11 -36.50
CA ARG A 131 -23.65 -14.79 -37.08
C ARG A 131 -23.47 -13.30 -37.37
N GLU A 132 -24.53 -12.61 -37.80
CA GLU A 132 -24.53 -11.15 -37.95
C GLU A 132 -24.27 -10.46 -36.59
N LYS A 133 -24.94 -10.88 -35.52
CA LYS A 133 -24.69 -10.37 -34.17
C LYS A 133 -23.27 -10.65 -33.68
N GLU A 134 -22.76 -11.86 -33.89
CA GLU A 134 -21.37 -12.19 -33.55
C GLU A 134 -20.37 -11.29 -34.29
N LEU A 135 -20.62 -10.99 -35.58
CA LEU A 135 -19.79 -10.07 -36.35
C LEU A 135 -19.89 -8.62 -35.85
N GLU A 136 -21.07 -8.17 -35.44
CA GLU A 136 -21.26 -6.86 -34.80
C GLU A 136 -20.50 -6.77 -33.47
N ASP A 137 -20.61 -7.78 -32.62
CA ASP A 137 -19.90 -7.88 -31.34
C ASP A 137 -18.38 -7.89 -31.56
N HIS A 138 -17.89 -8.69 -32.52
CA HIS A 138 -16.47 -8.67 -32.90
C HIS A 138 -16.03 -7.31 -33.42
N GLY A 139 -16.86 -6.62 -34.20
CA GLY A 139 -16.62 -5.27 -34.67
C GLY A 139 -16.52 -4.26 -33.52
N ALA A 140 -17.41 -4.37 -32.52
CA ALA A 140 -17.38 -3.54 -31.32
C ALA A 140 -16.09 -3.76 -30.50
N ILE A 141 -15.71 -5.01 -30.28
CA ILE A 141 -14.46 -5.37 -29.58
C ILE A 141 -13.24 -4.83 -30.33
N LEU A 142 -13.19 -4.97 -31.65
CA LEU A 142 -12.08 -4.44 -32.46
C LEU A 142 -11.99 -2.92 -32.38
N SER A 143 -13.12 -2.22 -32.40
CA SER A 143 -13.18 -0.76 -32.22
C SER A 143 -12.67 -0.34 -30.83
N GLU A 144 -13.05 -1.06 -29.79
CA GLU A 144 -12.57 -0.81 -28.43
C GLU A 144 -11.06 -1.06 -28.29
N ILE A 145 -10.55 -2.16 -28.83
CA ILE A 145 -9.10 -2.46 -28.85
C ILE A 145 -8.34 -1.37 -29.61
N GLN A 146 -8.83 -0.94 -30.77
CA GLN A 146 -8.21 0.15 -31.55
C GLN A 146 -8.22 1.46 -30.78
N GLN A 147 -9.31 1.78 -30.09
CA GLN A 147 -9.40 2.98 -29.26
C GLN A 147 -8.40 2.92 -28.09
N ASN A 148 -8.31 1.78 -27.40
CA ASN A 148 -7.40 1.60 -26.27
C ASN A 148 -5.94 1.64 -26.72
N TYR A 149 -5.61 1.00 -27.83
CA TYR A 149 -4.29 1.12 -28.46
C TYR A 149 -3.94 2.57 -28.79
N GLY A 150 -4.89 3.35 -29.33
CA GLY A 150 -4.71 4.78 -29.58
C GLY A 150 -4.41 5.56 -28.30
N LYS A 151 -5.19 5.34 -27.23
CA LYS A 151 -4.96 5.97 -25.92
C LYS A 151 -3.58 5.61 -25.36
N GLU A 152 -3.22 4.34 -25.37
CA GLU A 152 -1.96 3.84 -24.84
C GLU A 152 -0.76 4.37 -25.63
N ARG A 153 -0.86 4.45 -26.97
CA ARG A 153 0.14 5.10 -27.80
C ARG A 153 0.35 6.56 -27.42
N THR A 154 -0.73 7.34 -27.25
CA THR A 154 -0.60 8.76 -26.84
C THR A 154 0.01 8.90 -25.45
N LYS A 155 -0.30 7.99 -24.52
CA LYS A 155 0.31 7.94 -23.19
C LYS A 155 1.81 7.61 -23.27
N CYS A 156 2.21 6.64 -24.08
CA CYS A 156 3.62 6.33 -24.34
C CYS A 156 4.36 7.56 -24.90
N GLU A 157 3.80 8.24 -25.92
CA GLU A 157 4.41 9.46 -26.47
C GLU A 157 4.52 10.59 -25.43
N GLN A 158 3.56 10.72 -24.50
CA GLN A 158 3.64 11.69 -23.41
C GLN A 158 4.76 11.33 -22.41
N LEU A 159 4.87 10.05 -22.03
CA LEU A 159 5.94 9.58 -21.15
C LEU A 159 7.31 9.74 -21.80
N GLU A 160 7.46 9.46 -23.10
CA GLU A 160 8.71 9.69 -23.83
C GLU A 160 9.10 11.18 -23.87
N ARG A 161 8.13 12.09 -24.02
CA ARG A 161 8.37 13.53 -23.92
C ARG A 161 8.83 13.93 -22.51
N GLN A 162 8.18 13.41 -21.46
CA GLN A 162 8.59 13.66 -20.08
C GLN A 162 9.99 13.12 -19.79
N ILE A 163 10.29 11.90 -20.24
CA ILE A 163 11.62 11.29 -20.12
C ILE A 163 12.66 12.18 -20.82
N SER A 164 12.39 12.63 -22.04
CA SER A 164 13.28 13.52 -22.79
C SER A 164 13.51 14.86 -22.08
N GLU A 165 12.48 15.42 -21.46
CA GLU A 165 12.58 16.66 -20.68
C GLU A 165 13.40 16.45 -19.39
N LEU A 166 13.20 15.34 -18.68
CA LEU A 166 13.99 14.98 -17.51
C LEU A 166 15.45 14.74 -17.87
N TYR A 167 15.74 14.06 -18.98
CA TYR A 167 17.11 13.90 -19.48
C TYR A 167 17.76 15.25 -19.80
N LYS A 168 17.04 16.20 -20.41
CA LYS A 168 17.55 17.56 -20.63
C LYS A 168 17.86 18.28 -19.32
N LYS A 169 16.93 18.24 -18.35
CA LYS A 169 17.14 18.85 -17.03
C LYS A 169 18.34 18.25 -16.30
N LEU A 170 18.48 16.92 -16.35
CA LEU A 170 19.62 16.23 -15.76
C LEU A 170 20.94 16.64 -16.44
N HIS A 171 20.96 16.71 -17.77
CA HIS A 171 22.13 17.18 -18.51
C HIS A 171 22.49 18.63 -18.16
N ASP A 172 21.51 19.52 -18.07
CA ASP A 172 21.74 20.92 -17.65
C ASP A 172 22.29 21.00 -16.23
N THR A 173 21.82 20.14 -15.31
CA THR A 173 22.38 20.08 -13.94
C THR A 173 23.79 19.52 -13.92
N ASP A 174 24.08 18.49 -14.72
CA ASP A 174 25.42 17.89 -14.84
C ASP A 174 26.42 18.89 -15.44
N VAL A 175 25.98 19.77 -16.34
CA VAL A 175 26.81 20.86 -16.89
C VAL A 175 27.03 21.98 -15.86
N LYS A 176 26.03 22.28 -15.02
CA LYS A 176 26.13 23.32 -13.98
C LYS A 176 26.94 22.88 -12.76
N ALA A 177 26.91 21.61 -12.39
CA ALA A 177 27.66 21.05 -11.26
C ALA A 177 29.17 21.40 -11.28
N PRO A 178 29.93 21.18 -12.36
CA PRO A 178 31.35 21.51 -12.40
C PRO A 178 31.62 23.03 -12.39
N LEU A 179 30.69 23.86 -12.87
CA LEU A 179 30.81 25.32 -12.78
C LEU A 179 30.65 25.78 -11.33
N ASN A 180 29.68 25.23 -10.61
CA ASN A 180 29.50 25.48 -9.18
C ASN A 180 30.70 24.98 -8.37
N ASP A 181 31.23 23.79 -8.68
CA ASP A 181 32.44 23.26 -8.02
C ASP A 181 33.66 24.15 -8.23
N LYS A 182 33.86 24.67 -9.46
CA LYS A 182 34.92 25.65 -9.73
C LYS A 182 34.71 26.91 -8.89
N ARG A 183 33.49 27.43 -8.85
CA ARG A 183 33.15 28.62 -8.05
C ARG A 183 33.38 28.39 -6.55
N MET A 184 33.03 27.22 -6.04
CA MET A 184 33.28 26.83 -4.66
C MET A 184 34.79 26.79 -4.35
N LYS A 185 35.59 26.21 -5.24
CA LYS A 185 37.06 26.20 -5.10
C LYS A 185 37.65 27.61 -5.10
N GLU A 186 37.21 28.48 -6.01
CA GLU A 186 37.64 29.89 -6.03
C GLU A 186 37.31 30.62 -4.73
N LEU A 187 36.07 30.46 -4.22
CA LEU A 187 35.66 31.08 -2.96
C LEU A 187 36.47 30.52 -1.78
N GLN A 188 36.77 29.23 -1.79
CA GLN A 188 37.58 28.61 -0.75
C GLN A 188 39.04 29.09 -0.79
N GLU A 189 39.61 29.29 -1.98
CA GLU A 189 40.91 29.94 -2.12
C GLU A 189 40.92 31.39 -1.62
N GLN A 190 39.84 32.14 -1.88
CA GLN A 190 39.70 33.50 -1.35
C GLN A 190 39.60 33.52 0.17
N LEU A 191 38.83 32.59 0.76
CA LEU A 191 38.73 32.43 2.21
C LEU A 191 40.09 32.11 2.82
N ASN A 192 40.80 31.13 2.26
CA ASN A 192 42.14 30.75 2.70
C ASN A 192 43.15 31.92 2.60
N LYS A 193 43.03 32.76 1.57
CA LYS A 193 43.85 33.99 1.46
C LYS A 193 43.52 34.97 2.59
N LYS A 194 42.24 35.20 2.87
CA LYS A 194 41.79 36.09 3.96
C LYS A 194 42.20 35.57 5.34
N ASP A 195 42.12 34.26 5.57
CA ASP A 195 42.58 33.65 6.82
C ASP A 195 44.08 33.83 7.03
N ARG A 196 44.88 33.70 5.96
CA ARG A 196 46.33 34.00 6.00
C ARG A 196 46.61 35.47 6.30
N GLU A 197 45.85 36.39 5.70
CA GLU A 197 45.95 37.83 5.99
C GLU A 197 45.62 38.13 7.46
N ILE A 198 44.53 37.56 7.98
CA ILE A 198 44.13 37.69 9.38
C ILE A 198 45.21 37.13 10.31
N ALA A 199 45.75 35.95 10.01
CA ALA A 199 46.83 35.35 10.81
C ALA A 199 48.09 36.23 10.81
N ALA A 200 48.46 36.79 9.65
CA ALA A 200 49.59 37.70 9.54
C ALA A 200 49.37 38.99 10.34
N LEU A 201 48.16 39.57 10.30
CA LEU A 201 47.80 40.75 11.09
C LEU A 201 47.79 40.44 12.59
N LYS A 202 47.28 39.28 13.01
CA LYS A 202 47.34 38.82 14.42
C LYS A 202 48.79 38.70 14.90
N LYS A 203 49.65 38.05 14.12
CA LYS A 203 51.08 37.91 14.45
C LYS A 203 51.78 39.28 14.52
N LYS A 204 51.47 40.20 13.59
CA LYS A 204 51.98 41.58 13.65
C LYS A 204 51.51 42.30 14.91
N ALA A 205 50.23 42.16 15.29
CA ALA A 205 49.68 42.74 16.51
C ALA A 205 50.32 42.19 17.79
N GLU A 206 50.70 40.90 17.81
CA GLU A 206 51.42 40.28 18.93
C GLU A 206 52.87 40.78 19.05
N ILE A 207 53.55 41.03 17.92
CA ILE A 207 54.93 41.51 17.90
C ILE A 207 55.02 43.02 18.19
N THR A 208 53.91 43.76 18.04
CA THR A 208 53.88 45.20 18.35
C THR A 208 54.22 45.42 19.83
N PRO A 209 55.34 46.09 20.16
CA PRO A 209 55.85 46.19 21.52
C PRO A 209 54.89 46.87 22.49
N THR A 210 54.04 47.78 22.01
CA THR A 210 52.99 48.42 22.82
C THR A 210 51.92 47.43 23.31
N VAL A 211 51.56 46.43 22.49
CA VAL A 211 50.58 45.41 22.89
C VAL A 211 51.20 44.44 23.90
N GLN A 212 52.47 44.06 23.71
CA GLN A 212 53.17 43.22 24.66
C GLN A 212 53.37 43.94 26.00
N MET A 213 53.77 45.21 25.98
CA MET A 213 53.86 46.04 27.19
C MET A 213 52.54 46.15 27.94
N LEU A 214 51.42 46.37 27.23
CA LEU A 214 50.10 46.41 27.86
C LEU A 214 49.69 45.06 28.44
N LYS A 215 50.05 43.95 27.79
CA LYS A 215 49.82 42.60 28.34
C LYS A 215 50.62 42.37 29.62
N ASP A 216 51.89 42.77 29.63
CA ASP A 216 52.77 42.63 30.79
C ASP A 216 52.33 43.56 31.93
N GLU A 217 51.88 44.78 31.64
CA GLU A 217 51.32 45.71 32.62
C GLU A 217 50.02 45.18 33.24
N ILE A 218 49.11 44.63 32.43
CA ILE A 218 47.90 43.96 32.94
C ILE A 218 48.26 42.75 33.81
N ALA A 219 49.27 41.95 33.41
CA ALA A 219 49.71 40.81 34.20
C ALA A 219 50.30 41.25 35.55
N ASN A 220 51.14 42.29 35.55
CA ASN A 220 51.73 42.86 36.76
C ASN A 220 50.66 43.45 37.68
N LEU A 221 49.67 44.17 37.14
CA LEU A 221 48.54 44.70 37.91
C LEU A 221 47.69 43.58 38.53
N LYS A 222 47.46 42.48 37.82
CA LYS A 222 46.75 41.32 38.35
C LYS A 222 47.49 40.70 39.54
N VAL A 223 48.80 40.48 39.40
CA VAL A 223 49.63 39.93 40.49
C VAL A 223 49.63 40.88 41.69
N ALA A 224 49.79 42.20 41.47
CA ALA A 224 49.73 43.19 42.53
C ALA A 224 48.39 43.16 43.29
N HIS A 225 47.26 43.15 42.57
CA HIS A 225 45.94 43.06 43.21
C HIS A 225 45.73 41.73 43.93
N GLU A 226 46.21 40.61 43.41
CA GLU A 226 46.14 39.31 44.09
C GLU A 226 46.93 39.32 45.42
N THR A 227 48.11 39.93 45.42
CA THR A 227 48.91 40.08 46.65
C THR A 227 48.22 40.98 47.67
N GLU A 228 47.65 42.12 47.24
CA GLU A 228 46.92 43.03 48.11
C GLU A 228 45.67 42.37 48.73
N ILE A 229 44.90 41.62 47.92
CA ILE A 229 43.75 40.85 48.40
C ILE A 229 44.19 39.79 49.41
N ALA A 230 45.32 39.10 49.17
CA ALA A 230 45.84 38.11 50.10
C ALA A 230 46.27 38.75 51.43
N GLU A 231 46.91 39.91 51.41
CA GLU A 231 47.26 40.67 52.61
C GLU A 231 46.03 41.13 53.39
N ILE A 232 45.02 41.69 52.71
CA ILE A 232 43.78 42.12 53.36
C ILE A 232 43.07 40.93 54.00
N ARG A 233 43.02 39.78 53.32
CA ARG A 233 42.47 38.54 53.87
C ARG A 233 43.22 38.11 55.12
N SER A 234 44.56 38.09 55.08
CA SER A 234 45.38 37.73 56.25
C SER A 234 45.19 38.69 57.43
N ARG A 235 45.11 40.00 57.19
CA ARG A 235 44.80 40.97 58.26
C ARG A 235 43.42 40.74 58.86
N THR A 236 42.44 40.41 58.02
CA THR A 236 41.07 40.11 58.46
C THR A 236 41.00 38.83 59.30
N THR A 237 41.71 37.76 58.90
CA THR A 237 41.77 36.53 59.69
C THR A 237 42.44 36.77 61.04
N ASN A 238 43.58 37.47 61.06
CA ASN A 238 44.28 37.79 62.30
C ASN A 238 43.42 38.65 63.25
N HIS A 239 42.69 39.63 62.70
CA HIS A 239 41.75 40.43 63.49
C HIS A 239 40.60 39.55 64.06
N SER A 240 40.04 38.64 63.26
CA SER A 240 39.01 37.70 63.70
C SER A 240 39.51 36.77 64.82
N ASP A 241 40.73 36.27 64.72
CA ASP A 241 41.32 35.38 65.73
C ASP A 241 41.60 36.13 67.05
N ASN A 242 42.06 37.38 66.97
CA ASN A 242 42.19 38.27 68.12
C ASN A 242 40.82 38.56 68.76
N MET A 243 39.78 38.80 67.97
CA MET A 243 38.42 38.97 68.50
C MET A 243 37.91 37.70 69.18
N ARG A 244 38.19 36.52 68.62
CA ARG A 244 37.79 35.23 69.22
C ARG A 244 38.51 34.96 70.55
N THR A 245 39.81 35.23 70.63
CA THR A 245 40.56 35.08 71.89
C THR A 245 40.10 36.06 72.96
N ASN A 246 39.80 37.31 72.60
CA ASN A 246 39.20 38.28 73.51
C ASN A 246 37.81 37.83 73.98
N GLN A 247 36.98 37.29 73.09
CA GLN A 247 35.66 36.76 73.45
C GLN A 247 35.77 35.58 74.43
N SER A 248 36.71 34.65 74.22
CA SER A 248 36.97 33.56 75.16
C SER A 248 37.44 34.07 76.53
N ARG A 249 38.28 35.12 76.57
CA ARG A 249 38.69 35.75 77.83
C ARG A 249 37.50 36.39 78.56
N VAL A 250 36.61 37.07 77.84
CA VAL A 250 35.39 37.65 78.42
C VAL A 250 34.49 36.54 78.98
N GLN A 251 34.27 35.46 78.25
CA GLN A 251 33.49 34.32 78.75
C GLN A 251 34.06 33.72 80.04
N VAL A 252 35.39 33.58 80.14
CA VAL A 252 36.04 33.11 81.37
C VAL A 252 35.83 34.08 82.53
N LEU A 253 35.89 35.40 82.26
CA LEU A 253 35.62 36.41 83.27
C LEU A 253 34.14 36.43 83.70
N GLU A 254 33.21 36.25 82.76
CA GLU A 254 31.77 36.12 83.03
C GLU A 254 31.46 34.91 83.92
N LEU A 255 32.04 33.74 83.60
CA LEU A 255 31.90 32.54 84.45
C LEU A 255 32.46 32.75 85.86
N LYS A 256 33.60 33.42 85.97
CA LYS A 256 34.19 33.74 87.29
C LYS A 256 33.35 34.75 88.06
N LEU A 257 32.74 35.72 87.39
CA LEU A 257 31.79 36.65 88.02
C LEU A 257 30.53 35.92 88.49
N GLU A 258 30.01 34.97 87.71
CA GLU A 258 28.88 34.13 88.12
C GLU A 258 29.23 33.27 89.35
N GLU A 259 30.41 32.66 89.37
CA GLU A 259 30.92 31.92 90.53
C GLU A 259 31.04 32.80 91.77
N LEU A 260 31.62 34.00 91.64
CA LEU A 260 31.70 34.95 92.76
C LEU A 260 30.32 35.41 93.23
N THR A 261 29.38 35.62 92.31
CA THR A 261 28.00 36.04 92.63
C THR A 261 27.25 34.94 93.39
N THR A 262 27.40 33.68 92.96
CA THR A 262 26.82 32.53 93.67
C THR A 262 27.47 32.31 95.05
N GLN A 263 28.79 32.52 95.17
CA GLN A 263 29.47 32.50 96.48
C GLN A 263 28.96 33.61 97.41
N ILE A 264 28.76 34.83 96.91
CA ILE A 264 28.19 35.93 97.70
C ILE A 264 26.77 35.58 98.15
N ALA A 265 25.92 35.06 97.24
CA ALA A 265 24.57 34.63 97.57
C ALA A 265 24.55 33.54 98.67
N GLN A 266 25.47 32.57 98.61
CA GLN A 266 25.62 31.54 99.64
C GLN A 266 26.05 32.14 100.99
N GLN A 267 27.01 33.07 100.99
CA GLN A 267 27.43 33.77 102.21
C GLN A 267 26.29 34.59 102.82
N GLU A 268 25.44 35.23 102.00
CA GLU A 268 24.26 35.94 102.49
C GLU A 268 23.22 34.98 103.09
N PHE A 269 23.01 33.81 102.48
CA PHE A 269 22.14 32.76 103.03
C PHE A 269 22.67 32.22 104.37
N ASP A 270 23.96 31.92 104.46
CA ASP A 270 24.60 31.44 105.69
C ASP A 270 24.56 32.52 106.79
N LYS A 271 24.79 33.79 106.44
CA LYS A 271 24.58 34.93 107.36
C LYS A 271 23.13 35.02 107.83
N GLY A 272 22.17 34.75 106.94
CA GLY A 272 20.75 34.65 107.29
C GLY A 272 20.48 33.56 108.32
N GLN A 273 21.03 32.35 108.15
CA GLN A 273 20.92 31.26 109.12
C GLN A 273 21.62 31.57 110.46
N MET A 274 22.79 32.21 110.42
CA MET A 274 23.49 32.66 111.62
C MET A 274 22.67 33.70 112.40
N ARG A 275 21.95 34.60 111.70
CA ARG A 275 21.04 35.55 112.34
C ARG A 275 19.86 34.84 113.01
N THR A 276 19.21 33.88 112.35
CA THR A 276 18.06 33.16 112.96
C THR A 276 18.47 32.30 114.15
N THR A 277 19.65 31.66 114.09
CA THR A 277 20.19 30.91 115.23
C THR A 277 20.59 31.83 116.38
N MET A 278 21.18 33.00 116.10
CA MET A 278 21.47 34.03 117.10
C MET A 278 20.18 34.52 117.78
N ASP A 279 19.12 34.77 117.03
CA ASP A 279 17.82 35.20 117.58
C ASP A 279 17.18 34.10 118.45
N SER A 280 17.30 32.83 118.05
CA SER A 280 16.86 31.69 118.89
C SER A 280 17.65 31.58 120.20
N LEU A 281 18.97 31.77 120.16
CA LEU A 281 19.80 31.76 121.36
C LEU A 281 19.51 32.95 122.28
N ARG A 282 19.26 34.14 121.71
CA ARG A 282 18.81 35.31 122.48
C ARG A 282 17.49 35.07 123.19
N LEU A 283 16.50 34.48 122.51
CA LEU A 283 15.23 34.09 123.13
C LEU A 283 15.43 33.10 124.29
N LYS A 284 16.36 32.14 124.14
CA LYS A 284 16.71 31.20 125.22
C LYS A 284 17.44 31.88 126.38
N LEU A 285 18.34 32.83 126.09
CA LEU A 285 19.05 33.60 127.12
C LEU A 285 18.07 34.44 127.93
N GLU A 286 17.14 35.15 127.28
CA GLU A 286 16.09 35.88 127.98
C GLU A 286 15.21 34.95 128.84
N ALA A 287 14.93 33.73 128.38
CA ALA A 287 14.19 32.76 129.19
C ALA A 287 14.97 32.35 130.45
N ALA A 288 16.28 32.07 130.31
CA ALA A 288 17.15 31.74 131.44
C ALA A 288 17.38 32.92 132.40
N GLU A 289 17.44 34.15 131.89
CA GLU A 289 17.56 35.36 132.72
C GLU A 289 16.29 35.61 133.55
N ARG A 290 15.10 35.33 132.99
CA ARG A 290 13.85 35.35 133.78
C ARG A 290 13.87 34.31 134.90
N GLU A 291 14.36 33.10 134.63
CA GLU A 291 14.49 32.04 135.63
C GLU A 291 15.51 32.39 136.74
N ASN A 292 16.66 32.98 136.39
CA ASN A 292 17.65 33.46 137.36
C ASN A 292 17.16 34.66 138.19
N ALA A 293 16.34 35.54 137.61
CA ALA A 293 15.72 36.64 138.34
C ALA A 293 14.72 36.13 139.40
N GLU A 294 14.03 35.02 139.15
CA GLU A 294 13.17 34.37 140.15
C GLU A 294 13.98 33.75 141.30
N LEU A 295 15.15 33.18 141.03
CA LEU A 295 16.02 32.55 142.05
C LEU A 295 16.76 33.56 142.96
N LEU A 296 17.11 34.75 142.45
CA LEU A 296 17.81 35.81 143.19
C LEU A 296 16.98 36.53 144.27
N THR A 297 15.67 36.28 144.35
CA THR A 297 14.82 36.84 145.42
C THR A 297 14.93 36.10 146.76
N SER A 298 15.67 34.99 146.86
CA SER A 298 15.53 34.04 147.98
C SER A 298 16.61 34.02 149.08
N GLN A 299 17.77 34.72 149.03
CA GLN A 299 18.76 34.67 150.13
C GLN A 299 19.63 35.93 150.35
N LYS A 300 19.91 36.27 151.63
CA LYS A 300 20.57 37.52 152.11
C LYS A 300 21.49 37.28 153.34
N ARG A 301 22.80 37.62 153.29
CA ARG A 301 23.66 38.30 154.33
C ARG A 301 25.20 38.18 154.06
N PRO A 302 26.09 39.06 154.63
CA PRO A 302 27.33 39.51 153.96
C PRO A 302 28.68 39.50 154.75
N GLU A 303 29.75 39.89 154.00
CA GLU A 303 31.12 40.44 154.30
C GLU A 303 32.32 39.47 154.55
N PRO A 304 33.62 39.79 154.22
CA PRO A 304 34.27 41.13 154.04
C PRO A 304 35.36 41.20 152.86
N PRO A 305 36.42 42.07 152.78
CA PRO A 305 36.93 42.72 151.53
C PRO A 305 38.44 42.47 151.16
N VAL A 306 38.98 43.19 150.13
CA VAL A 306 40.41 43.53 149.73
C VAL A 306 40.68 43.24 148.22
N GLU A 307 40.72 44.27 147.33
CA GLU A 307 41.88 44.92 146.59
C GLU A 307 42.58 44.00 145.56
N ALA A 308 43.07 44.36 144.36
CA ALA A 308 43.30 45.54 143.50
C ALA A 308 43.38 44.98 142.02
N GLU A 309 43.33 45.68 140.89
CA GLU A 309 44.09 46.81 140.34
C GLU A 309 43.35 47.29 139.07
N GLU A 310 43.12 48.60 138.96
CA GLU A 310 42.70 49.29 137.75
C GLU A 310 43.93 49.63 136.91
N GLU A 311 44.00 49.21 135.64
CA GLU A 311 44.83 49.93 134.68
C GLU A 311 44.27 49.92 133.24
N SER A 312 43.80 51.11 132.86
CA SER A 312 43.99 51.78 131.57
C SER A 312 43.46 51.08 130.30
N VAL A 313 42.14 51.12 130.19
CA VAL A 313 41.34 50.99 128.97
C VAL A 313 41.54 52.19 128.01
N GLU A 314 42.38 53.18 128.35
CA GLU A 314 42.66 54.38 127.54
C GLU A 314 43.87 54.26 126.61
N GLU A 315 44.75 53.27 126.78
CA GLU A 315 45.90 53.07 125.88
C GLU A 315 45.57 52.18 124.66
N LYS A 316 44.55 51.32 124.76
CA LYS A 316 44.00 50.54 123.63
C LYS A 316 43.13 51.38 122.68
N LEU A 317 42.61 52.52 123.16
CA LEU A 317 41.86 53.49 122.36
C LEU A 317 42.77 54.43 121.52
N ARG A 318 44.08 54.51 121.79
CA ARG A 318 45.06 55.26 120.97
C ARG A 318 45.65 54.47 119.82
N ARG A 319 45.81 53.14 119.93
CA ARG A 319 46.31 52.32 118.81
C ARG A 319 45.25 52.06 117.74
N TYR A 320 43.96 52.04 118.11
CA TYR A 320 42.85 52.07 117.14
C TYR A 320 42.66 53.45 116.46
N LYS A 321 43.27 54.52 116.99
CA LYS A 321 43.34 55.84 116.34
C LYS A 321 44.54 56.00 115.38
N SER A 322 45.52 55.09 115.39
CA SER A 322 46.64 55.08 114.44
C SER A 322 46.34 54.34 113.14
N LEU A 323 45.24 53.57 113.08
CA LEU A 323 44.81 52.84 111.87
C LEU A 323 43.67 53.54 111.11
N VAL A 324 43.20 54.68 111.65
CA VAL A 324 42.13 55.53 111.08
C VAL A 324 42.69 56.81 110.44
N HIS A 325 44.01 57.02 110.47
CA HIS A 325 44.69 58.19 109.87
C HIS A 325 45.53 57.85 108.61
N GLU A 326 45.25 56.74 107.92
CA GLU A 326 45.89 56.43 106.62
C GLU A 326 44.89 56.08 105.50
N LEU A 327 43.62 56.50 105.64
CA LEU A 327 42.59 56.30 104.61
C LEU A 327 41.65 57.49 104.40
N GLU A 328 42.02 58.70 104.84
CA GLU A 328 41.26 59.93 104.55
C GLU A 328 42.18 61.15 104.33
N ALA A 329 42.77 61.27 103.13
CA ALA A 329 43.16 62.56 102.52
C ALA A 329 43.60 62.41 101.04
N SER A 330 42.66 62.20 100.14
CA SER A 330 42.63 62.92 98.84
C SER A 330 41.24 62.80 98.20
N HIS A 331 40.32 63.63 98.69
CA HIS A 331 39.33 64.33 97.86
C HIS A 331 40.12 65.04 96.73
N THR A 332 39.82 64.92 95.43
CA THR A 332 38.66 65.49 94.72
C THR A 332 38.55 64.87 93.32
N VAL A 333 37.40 64.30 92.94
CA VAL A 333 36.78 64.54 91.63
C VAL A 333 35.27 64.59 91.83
N ASP A 334 34.73 65.68 91.34
CA ASP A 334 33.36 66.17 91.38
C ASP A 334 32.43 65.32 90.49
N VAL A 335 31.38 64.74 91.08
CA VAL A 335 30.15 64.32 90.37
C VAL A 335 28.96 64.46 91.32
N THR A 336 28.19 65.52 91.12
CA THR A 336 26.74 65.59 91.36
C THR A 336 26.12 65.87 89.98
N ASP A 337 25.17 65.10 89.45
CA ASP A 337 23.81 65.03 89.97
C ASP A 337 23.07 63.73 89.62
N VAL A 338 22.21 63.37 90.55
CA VAL A 338 21.07 62.44 90.55
C VAL A 338 19.80 63.33 90.45
N PRO A 339 18.53 62.89 90.21
CA PRO A 339 17.97 61.56 89.90
C PRO A 339 17.03 61.54 88.66
N GLU A 340 16.61 60.35 88.20
CA GLU A 340 15.21 59.91 88.36
C GLU A 340 14.94 58.52 87.74
N THR A 341 14.29 57.71 88.56
CA THR A 341 13.68 56.42 88.30
C THR A 341 12.54 56.49 87.29
N ARG A 342 12.43 55.53 86.36
CA ARG A 342 11.18 54.82 85.98
C ARG A 342 11.45 53.65 85.01
N PRO A 343 10.51 52.69 84.87
CA PRO A 343 10.83 51.26 84.81
C PRO A 343 10.91 50.71 83.39
N LEU A 344 11.63 49.60 83.25
CA LEU A 344 11.50 48.65 82.16
C LEU A 344 10.03 48.23 82.01
N LYS A 345 9.40 48.67 80.92
CA LYS A 345 8.20 48.05 80.35
C LYS A 345 8.51 47.65 78.92
N LEU A 346 8.09 46.43 78.59
CA LEU A 346 8.03 45.90 77.24
C LEU A 346 7.26 46.86 76.31
N ALA A 347 7.85 47.11 75.15
CA ALA A 347 7.25 47.48 73.87
C ALA A 347 8.33 47.12 72.83
N GLN A 348 8.17 46.29 71.80
CA GLN A 348 7.01 45.97 70.98
C GLN A 348 6.19 47.20 70.62
N GLU A 349 6.87 48.19 70.03
CA GLU A 349 6.30 49.05 68.99
C GLU A 349 7.40 49.91 68.33
N ALA A 350 7.35 49.93 67.00
CA ALA A 350 7.83 50.95 66.06
C ALA A 350 9.19 51.61 66.33
N VAL A 351 10.25 51.07 65.72
CA VAL A 351 11.39 51.91 65.29
C VAL A 351 10.99 52.58 63.98
N ASP A 352 10.25 53.68 64.10
CA ASP A 352 10.21 54.74 63.10
C ASP A 352 11.44 55.64 63.35
N SER A 353 12.64 55.09 63.13
CA SER A 353 13.83 55.92 62.99
C SER A 353 13.89 56.31 61.53
N GLY A 354 13.79 57.62 61.25
CA GLY A 354 13.94 58.18 59.92
C GLY A 354 15.09 57.49 59.19
N MET A 355 14.71 56.59 58.29
CA MET A 355 15.64 55.94 57.38
C MET A 355 16.35 57.07 56.65
N CYS A 356 17.68 57.02 56.60
CA CYS A 356 18.40 57.84 55.66
C CYS A 356 17.72 57.71 54.29
N SER A 357 17.45 58.80 53.57
CA SER A 357 16.74 58.75 52.28
C SER A 357 17.41 57.81 51.27
N LEU A 358 18.72 57.57 51.44
CA LEU A 358 19.51 56.59 50.71
C LEU A 358 19.20 55.12 51.13
N CYS A 359 18.87 54.88 52.40
CA CYS A 359 18.44 53.59 52.93
C CYS A 359 17.00 53.24 52.52
N GLU A 360 16.12 54.25 52.41
CA GLU A 360 14.73 54.05 51.96
C GLU A 360 14.65 53.77 50.45
N SER A 361 15.45 54.48 49.63
CA SER A 361 15.57 54.19 48.20
C SER A 361 16.21 52.82 47.95
N THR A 362 17.26 52.45 48.70
CA THR A 362 17.89 51.13 48.55
C THR A 362 17.00 49.99 49.03
N HIS A 363 16.16 50.20 50.04
CA HIS A 363 15.14 49.22 50.46
C HIS A 363 14.02 49.08 49.42
N ALA A 364 13.57 50.19 48.82
CA ALA A 364 12.63 50.18 47.70
C ALA A 364 13.23 49.45 46.47
N ASP A 365 14.49 49.72 46.13
CA ASP A 365 15.20 49.04 45.05
C ASP A 365 15.39 47.55 45.34
N PHE A 366 15.70 47.18 46.59
CA PHE A 366 15.84 45.78 47.01
C PHE A 366 14.51 45.03 46.95
N THR A 367 13.40 45.65 47.38
CA THR A 367 12.07 45.05 47.28
C THR A 367 11.61 44.93 45.83
N GLN A 368 11.93 45.90 44.96
CA GLN A 368 11.71 45.83 43.53
C GLN A 368 12.57 44.76 42.85
N LEU A 369 13.83 44.61 43.27
CA LEU A 369 14.70 43.55 42.77
C LEU A 369 14.19 42.17 43.22
N LYS A 370 13.69 42.06 44.44
CA LYS A 370 13.08 40.83 44.97
C LYS A 370 11.81 40.44 44.20
N THR A 371 10.94 41.40 43.86
CA THR A 371 9.73 41.14 43.05
C THR A 371 10.10 40.77 41.63
N THR A 372 11.02 41.49 40.98
CA THR A 372 11.48 41.14 39.62
C THR A 372 12.17 39.78 39.56
N VAL A 373 12.98 39.41 40.56
CA VAL A 373 13.55 38.06 40.68
C VAL A 373 12.46 37.02 40.89
N GLY A 374 11.42 37.31 41.69
CA GLY A 374 10.24 36.45 41.85
C GLY A 374 9.47 36.24 40.55
N ASP A 375 9.25 37.30 39.79
CA ASP A 375 8.58 37.27 38.48
C ASP A 375 9.40 36.49 37.45
N LEU A 376 10.72 36.68 37.43
CA LEU A 376 11.63 35.95 36.55
C LEU A 376 11.68 34.46 36.91
N ARG A 377 11.70 34.10 38.20
CA ARG A 377 11.59 32.71 38.65
C ARG A 377 10.26 32.08 38.23
N SER A 378 9.17 32.82 38.34
CA SER A 378 7.83 32.36 37.95
C SER A 378 7.72 32.17 36.43
N LYS A 379 8.30 33.09 35.65
CA LYS A 379 8.41 32.96 34.18
C LYS A 379 9.28 31.79 33.77
N LEU A 380 10.44 31.62 34.40
CA LEU A 380 11.33 30.48 34.16
C LEU A 380 10.59 29.16 34.41
N GLN A 381 9.86 29.06 35.52
CA GLN A 381 9.06 27.88 35.83
C GLN A 381 7.92 27.64 34.82
N ALA A 382 7.28 28.70 34.34
CA ALA A 382 6.23 28.59 33.31
C ALA A 382 6.81 28.14 31.96
N THR A 383 7.97 28.68 31.54
CA THR A 383 8.63 28.25 30.31
C THR A 383 9.16 26.83 30.39
N MET A 384 9.64 26.40 31.56
CA MET A 384 10.04 25.00 31.79
C MET A 384 8.84 24.05 31.65
N ARG A 385 7.69 24.39 32.26
CA ARG A 385 6.46 23.60 32.08
C ARG A 385 5.98 23.55 30.63
N GLN A 386 6.07 24.66 29.89
CA GLN A 386 5.71 24.68 28.47
C GLN A 386 6.65 23.84 27.61
N LEU A 387 7.95 23.84 27.94
CA LEU A 387 8.92 22.99 27.26
C LEU A 387 8.62 21.52 27.54
N GLU A 388 8.43 21.13 28.81
CA GLU A 388 8.04 19.78 29.22
C GLU A 388 6.75 19.33 28.51
N GLU A 389 5.71 20.18 28.44
CA GLU A 389 4.45 19.87 27.75
C GLU A 389 4.63 19.73 26.23
N SER A 390 5.53 20.51 25.63
CA SER A 390 5.85 20.38 24.20
C SER A 390 6.65 19.11 23.90
N GLU A 391 7.55 18.72 24.81
CA GLU A 391 8.31 17.48 24.73
C GLU A 391 7.41 16.26 24.89
N THR A 392 6.46 16.27 25.84
CA THR A 392 5.50 15.16 25.99
C THR A 392 4.63 15.01 24.75
N LYS A 393 4.14 16.11 24.16
CA LYS A 393 3.36 16.07 22.92
C LYS A 393 4.18 15.58 21.74
N ALA A 394 5.44 16.01 21.62
CA ALA A 394 6.34 15.51 20.58
C ALA A 394 6.59 14.01 20.72
N ASN A 395 6.83 13.53 21.95
CA ASN A 395 7.01 12.11 22.25
C ASN A 395 5.74 11.29 21.93
N GLU A 396 4.54 11.79 22.25
CA GLU A 396 3.28 11.12 21.89
C GLU A 396 3.10 11.00 20.37
N VAL A 397 3.46 12.04 19.62
CA VAL A 397 3.44 11.99 18.15
C VAL A 397 4.48 11.00 17.62
N GLU A 398 5.68 10.98 18.21
CA GLU A 398 6.73 10.02 17.84
C GLU A 398 6.32 8.57 18.12
N THR A 399 5.68 8.29 19.26
CA THR A 399 5.19 6.94 19.60
C THR A 399 4.08 6.51 18.66
N THR A 400 3.12 7.38 18.36
CA THR A 400 2.01 7.05 17.44
C THR A 400 2.50 6.84 16.00
N LEU A 401 3.46 7.64 15.52
CA LEU A 401 4.10 7.41 14.22
C LEU A 401 4.90 6.11 14.22
N SER A 402 5.65 5.81 15.28
CA SER A 402 6.41 4.57 15.42
C SER A 402 5.50 3.34 15.40
N GLU A 403 4.39 3.36 16.14
CA GLU A 403 3.38 2.29 16.12
C GLU A 403 2.78 2.10 14.74
N LYS A 404 2.48 3.19 14.02
CA LYS A 404 1.94 3.13 12.66
C LYS A 404 2.94 2.56 11.67
N ILE A 405 4.23 2.90 11.80
CA ILE A 405 5.31 2.32 10.99
C ILE A 405 5.40 0.81 11.23
N VAL A 406 5.44 0.37 12.50
CA VAL A 406 5.50 -1.06 12.84
C VAL A 406 4.27 -1.82 12.31
N ALA A 407 3.08 -1.23 12.39
CA ALA A 407 1.86 -1.83 11.83
C ALA A 407 1.91 -1.95 10.30
N MET A 408 2.40 -0.92 9.61
CA MET A 408 2.60 -0.93 8.15
C MET A 408 3.64 -1.97 7.74
N GLU A 409 4.78 -2.04 8.45
CA GLU A 409 5.81 -3.05 8.22
C GLU A 409 5.29 -4.47 8.45
N GLY A 410 4.49 -4.69 9.49
CA GLY A 410 3.83 -5.96 9.76
C GLY A 410 2.86 -6.38 8.65
N SER A 411 2.08 -5.44 8.13
CA SER A 411 1.16 -5.67 7.00
C SER A 411 1.90 -5.97 5.69
N HIS A 412 3.00 -5.27 5.41
CA HIS A 412 3.84 -5.56 4.26
C HIS A 412 4.52 -6.93 4.38
N ALA A 413 5.01 -7.28 5.57
CA ALA A 413 5.62 -8.57 5.84
C ALA A 413 4.63 -9.74 5.69
N SER A 414 3.38 -9.58 6.12
CA SER A 414 2.34 -10.60 5.92
C SER A 414 1.94 -10.74 4.44
N SER A 415 1.78 -9.62 3.72
CA SER A 415 1.50 -9.62 2.28
C SER A 415 2.62 -10.27 1.46
N LEU A 416 3.89 -10.00 1.80
CA LEU A 416 5.04 -10.67 1.18
C LEU A 416 5.02 -12.18 1.43
N LYS A 417 4.77 -12.62 2.67
CA LYS A 417 4.62 -14.06 2.97
C LYS A 417 3.46 -14.69 2.21
N GLU A 418 2.35 -13.99 2.04
CA GLU A 418 1.20 -14.47 1.27
C GLU A 418 1.54 -14.62 -0.22
N ILE A 419 2.28 -13.67 -0.80
CA ILE A 419 2.75 -13.77 -2.19
C ILE A 419 3.76 -14.91 -2.33
N GLU A 420 4.72 -15.04 -1.41
CA GLU A 420 5.70 -16.12 -1.40
C GLU A 420 5.06 -17.51 -1.30
N THR A 421 4.04 -17.66 -0.45
CA THR A 421 3.28 -18.92 -0.33
C THR A 421 2.51 -19.23 -1.60
N LYS A 422 1.79 -18.26 -2.18
CA LYS A 422 1.10 -18.44 -3.47
C LYS A 422 2.06 -18.83 -4.61
N MET A 423 3.25 -18.22 -4.66
CA MET A 423 4.27 -18.55 -5.67
C MET A 423 4.82 -19.96 -5.44
N ARG A 424 5.08 -20.33 -4.19
CA ARG A 424 5.52 -21.68 -3.81
C ARG A 424 4.48 -22.74 -4.19
N ASP A 425 3.20 -22.47 -3.92
CA ASP A 425 2.10 -23.37 -4.25
C ASP A 425 1.95 -23.53 -5.77
N ARG A 426 2.11 -22.42 -6.52
CA ARG A 426 2.09 -22.47 -7.99
C ARG A 426 3.26 -23.28 -8.56
N VAL A 427 4.45 -23.18 -7.97
CA VAL A 427 5.60 -24.01 -8.34
C VAL A 427 5.31 -25.49 -8.04
N ASN A 428 4.80 -25.81 -6.85
CA ASN A 428 4.44 -27.18 -6.48
C ASN A 428 3.39 -27.78 -7.42
N GLU A 429 2.38 -26.99 -7.84
CA GLU A 429 1.36 -27.42 -8.80
C GLU A 429 1.96 -27.73 -10.18
N LEU A 430 2.82 -26.85 -10.69
CA LEU A 430 3.53 -27.05 -11.96
C LEU A 430 4.47 -28.26 -11.91
N GLU A 431 5.16 -28.48 -10.79
CA GLU A 431 6.00 -29.66 -10.59
C GLU A 431 5.19 -30.95 -10.55
N SER A 432 4.04 -30.96 -9.85
CA SER A 432 3.11 -32.08 -9.83
C SER A 432 2.58 -32.39 -11.24
N GLU A 433 2.18 -31.37 -12.01
CA GLU A 433 1.70 -31.59 -13.37
C GLU A 433 2.81 -32.09 -14.31
N MET A 434 4.03 -31.58 -14.17
CA MET A 434 5.20 -32.10 -14.88
C MET A 434 5.49 -33.56 -14.50
N GLN A 435 5.37 -33.93 -13.22
CA GLN A 435 5.52 -35.32 -12.79
C GLN A 435 4.44 -36.22 -13.40
N LYS A 436 3.18 -35.78 -13.43
CA LYS A 436 2.09 -36.51 -14.09
C LYS A 436 2.34 -36.68 -15.58
N GLN A 437 2.80 -35.64 -16.28
CA GLN A 437 3.17 -35.76 -17.70
C GLN A 437 4.30 -36.76 -17.90
N ARG A 438 5.38 -36.70 -17.09
CA ARG A 438 6.46 -37.69 -17.13
C ARG A 438 5.94 -39.10 -16.91
N HIS A 439 5.00 -39.30 -15.98
CA HIS A 439 4.41 -40.61 -15.72
C HIS A 439 3.61 -41.12 -16.91
N ARG A 440 2.73 -40.28 -17.49
CA ARG A 440 1.98 -40.63 -18.71
C ARG A 440 2.91 -40.97 -19.88
N THR A 441 3.99 -40.22 -20.07
CA THR A 441 4.98 -40.52 -21.11
C THR A 441 5.66 -41.87 -20.88
N ILE A 442 5.99 -42.20 -19.63
CA ILE A 442 6.57 -43.50 -19.28
C ILE A 442 5.55 -44.63 -19.55
N GLU A 443 4.27 -44.43 -19.22
CA GLU A 443 3.21 -45.41 -19.49
C GLU A 443 3.01 -45.65 -20.99
N VAL A 444 2.96 -44.58 -21.80
CA VAL A 444 2.87 -44.69 -23.26
C VAL A 444 4.09 -45.40 -23.84
N ILE A 445 5.30 -45.10 -23.36
CA ILE A 445 6.51 -45.81 -23.79
C ILE A 445 6.40 -47.29 -23.44
N ALA A 446 5.96 -47.63 -22.22
CA ALA A 446 5.79 -49.02 -21.80
C ALA A 446 4.73 -49.77 -22.62
N GLU A 447 3.65 -49.09 -23.03
CA GLU A 447 2.64 -49.65 -23.94
C GLU A 447 3.21 -49.90 -25.34
N LYS A 448 3.97 -48.93 -25.88
CA LYS A 448 4.65 -49.09 -27.17
C LYS A 448 5.73 -50.17 -27.14
N GLU A 449 6.43 -50.35 -26.02
CA GLU A 449 7.34 -51.47 -25.83
C GLU A 449 6.59 -52.82 -25.84
N LYS A 450 5.39 -52.91 -25.23
CA LYS A 450 4.55 -54.12 -25.29
C LYS A 450 4.04 -54.40 -26.70
N GLU A 451 3.58 -53.39 -27.43
CA GLU A 451 3.18 -53.53 -28.84
C GLU A 451 4.36 -53.99 -29.72
N LEU A 452 5.54 -53.40 -29.51
CA LEU A 452 6.76 -53.83 -30.19
C LEU A 452 7.12 -55.28 -29.85
N GLU A 453 6.96 -55.70 -28.59
CA GLU A 453 7.24 -57.07 -28.20
C GLU A 453 6.22 -58.06 -28.79
N ALA A 454 4.93 -57.68 -28.85
CA ALA A 454 3.89 -58.46 -29.51
C ALA A 454 4.15 -58.60 -31.02
N THR A 455 4.53 -57.53 -31.70
CA THR A 455 4.86 -57.56 -33.14
C THR A 455 6.12 -58.39 -33.40
N LYS A 456 7.16 -58.27 -32.56
CA LYS A 456 8.32 -59.17 -32.61
C LYS A 456 7.93 -60.63 -32.41
N ALA A 457 7.06 -60.94 -31.44
CA ALA A 457 6.60 -62.30 -31.20
C ALA A 457 5.83 -62.88 -32.41
N ILE A 458 5.00 -62.07 -33.07
CA ILE A 458 4.32 -62.44 -34.32
C ILE A 458 5.34 -62.66 -35.44
N LEU A 459 6.35 -61.81 -35.57
CA LEU A 459 7.38 -61.97 -36.59
C LEU A 459 8.21 -63.24 -36.38
N ILE A 460 8.54 -63.55 -35.12
CA ILE A 460 9.24 -64.77 -34.73
C ILE A 460 8.37 -65.98 -35.05
N SER A 461 7.08 -65.97 -34.70
CA SER A 461 6.18 -67.09 -35.00
C SER A 461 5.99 -67.30 -36.51
N PHE A 462 5.88 -66.22 -37.29
CA PHE A 462 5.81 -66.27 -38.75
C PHE A 462 7.10 -66.85 -39.36
N ARG A 463 8.27 -66.44 -38.85
CA ARG A 463 9.56 -66.99 -39.26
C ARG A 463 9.69 -68.48 -38.90
N THR A 464 9.21 -68.90 -37.73
CA THR A 464 9.18 -70.30 -37.32
C THR A 464 8.21 -71.12 -38.19
N GLN A 465 7.06 -70.56 -38.58
CA GLN A 465 6.11 -71.20 -39.51
C GLN A 465 6.69 -71.34 -40.93
N GLN A 466 7.41 -70.32 -41.42
CA GLN A 466 8.04 -70.35 -42.73
C GLN A 466 9.19 -71.38 -42.77
N MET A 467 9.96 -71.48 -41.69
CA MET A 467 10.99 -72.52 -41.52
C MET A 467 10.38 -73.91 -41.25
N GLY A 468 9.14 -73.99 -40.75
CA GLY A 468 8.36 -75.23 -40.61
C GLY A 468 7.68 -75.70 -41.91
N SER A 469 7.54 -74.83 -42.90
CA SER A 469 6.94 -75.14 -44.21
C SER A 469 7.97 -75.40 -45.32
N ALA A 470 9.27 -75.27 -45.02
CA ALA A 470 10.36 -75.52 -45.96
C ALA A 470 11.19 -76.73 -45.53
N THR A 471 10.59 -77.92 -45.51
CA THR A 471 11.33 -79.20 -45.63
C THR A 471 11.48 -79.59 -47.09
N SER A 472 12.37 -78.91 -47.82
CA SER A 472 13.22 -79.53 -48.84
C SER A 472 14.21 -78.52 -49.44
N ALA A 473 15.44 -78.99 -49.62
CA ALA A 473 16.59 -78.33 -50.24
C ALA A 473 17.44 -77.40 -49.36
N VAL A 474 18.13 -78.04 -48.41
CA VAL A 474 19.58 -77.96 -48.13
C VAL A 474 20.39 -76.98 -49.01
N ASN A 475 20.95 -75.93 -48.40
CA ASN A 475 22.39 -75.63 -48.26
C ASN A 475 22.61 -74.13 -48.01
N VAL A 476 23.05 -73.74 -46.81
CA VAL A 476 24.29 -72.96 -46.58
C VAL A 476 24.81 -73.28 -45.16
N PRO A 477 26.14 -73.45 -44.97
CA PRO A 477 26.73 -73.99 -43.74
C PRO A 477 27.01 -72.94 -42.66
N ALA A 478 26.93 -73.41 -41.41
CA ALA A 478 27.85 -73.17 -40.30
C ALA A 478 28.37 -71.74 -40.01
N ASP A 479 27.87 -71.18 -38.91
CA ASP A 479 28.63 -70.40 -37.90
C ASP A 479 29.86 -71.24 -37.39
N PRO A 480 30.86 -70.75 -36.60
CA PRO A 480 30.94 -69.48 -35.86
C PRO A 480 32.34 -68.84 -35.73
N ALA A 481 32.41 -67.63 -35.15
CA ALA A 481 33.52 -67.27 -34.26
C ALA A 481 33.07 -66.26 -33.20
N SER A 482 32.74 -66.80 -32.03
CA SER A 482 32.58 -66.09 -30.76
C SER A 482 33.91 -65.48 -30.29
N ALA A 483 33.85 -64.42 -29.48
CA ALA A 483 34.31 -64.50 -28.08
C ALA A 483 34.11 -63.17 -27.33
N ALA A 484 33.47 -63.28 -26.17
CA ALA A 484 33.78 -62.66 -24.87
C ALA A 484 34.20 -61.18 -24.85
N VAL A 485 33.64 -60.34 -23.98
CA VAL A 485 33.91 -60.39 -22.54
C VAL A 485 32.78 -59.73 -21.76
N LYS A 486 32.48 -60.35 -20.62
CA LYS A 486 31.55 -59.94 -19.57
C LYS A 486 32.26 -58.97 -18.59
N MET A 487 31.46 -58.13 -17.94
CA MET A 487 31.76 -57.32 -16.73
C MET A 487 32.57 -56.04 -16.94
N ARG A 488 32.08 -54.87 -16.46
CA ARG A 488 32.11 -54.49 -15.03
C ARG A 488 31.45 -53.11 -14.79
N ASP A 489 30.80 -53.01 -13.63
CA ASP A 489 30.46 -51.77 -12.93
C ASP A 489 31.59 -50.72 -12.94
N ARG A 490 31.23 -49.45 -13.13
CA ARG A 490 31.55 -48.37 -12.18
C ARG A 490 30.99 -47.02 -12.61
N SER A 491 30.05 -46.54 -11.80
CA SER A 491 30.08 -45.22 -11.14
C SER A 491 30.84 -44.09 -11.84
N LYS A 492 30.06 -43.13 -12.35
CA LYS A 492 30.52 -41.78 -12.69
C LYS A 492 30.87 -41.02 -11.41
N SER A 493 32.14 -40.63 -11.27
CA SER A 493 32.57 -39.52 -10.42
C SER A 493 33.17 -38.43 -11.29
N ALA A 494 32.46 -37.30 -11.32
CA ALA A 494 32.91 -35.92 -11.11
C ALA A 494 34.11 -35.32 -11.88
N THR A 495 33.93 -34.00 -12.13
CA THR A 495 34.92 -32.97 -12.48
C THR A 495 35.45 -33.01 -13.93
N ARG A 496 35.60 -31.92 -14.67
CA ARG A 496 35.71 -30.48 -14.37
C ARG A 496 35.61 -29.74 -15.73
N SER A 497 34.93 -28.60 -15.78
CA SER A 497 35.52 -27.28 -16.09
C SER A 497 35.28 -26.73 -17.51
N ARG A 498 35.09 -25.40 -17.52
CA ARG A 498 35.17 -24.39 -18.60
C ARG A 498 33.82 -23.98 -19.21
N THR A 499 33.20 -22.89 -18.74
CA THR A 499 33.46 -21.45 -19.00
C THR A 499 33.34 -21.02 -20.47
N ALA A 500 32.30 -20.24 -20.80
CA ALA A 500 32.27 -19.15 -21.79
C ALA A 500 30.82 -18.61 -21.84
N SER A 501 30.50 -17.47 -21.20
CA SER A 501 30.63 -16.08 -21.69
C SER A 501 29.71 -15.71 -22.86
N ARG A 502 28.67 -14.93 -22.52
CA ARG A 502 28.27 -13.64 -23.14
C ARG A 502 28.55 -13.45 -24.63
N ALA A 503 27.48 -13.30 -25.40
CA ALA A 503 27.39 -12.31 -26.47
C ALA A 503 25.95 -11.83 -26.65
N ARG A 504 25.75 -10.52 -26.48
CA ARG A 504 24.56 -9.78 -26.89
C ARG A 504 24.63 -9.60 -28.41
N SER A 505 23.52 -9.80 -29.11
CA SER A 505 23.36 -9.43 -30.52
C SER A 505 22.21 -8.44 -30.64
N SER A 506 22.57 -7.21 -30.98
CA SER A 506 21.71 -6.13 -31.45
C SER A 506 21.60 -6.18 -32.98
N GLY A 507 20.39 -6.07 -33.51
CA GLY A 507 20.09 -5.81 -34.93
C GLY A 507 18.57 -5.75 -35.07
N SER A 508 17.97 -4.57 -35.18
CA SER A 508 17.73 -3.85 -36.44
C SER A 508 16.91 -4.72 -37.40
N PHE A 509 15.59 -4.49 -37.42
CA PHE A 509 14.67 -5.11 -38.35
C PHE A 509 14.22 -4.04 -39.35
N ASP A 510 14.82 -4.08 -40.53
CA ASP A 510 14.37 -3.33 -41.69
C ASP A 510 13.06 -3.91 -42.22
N ALA A 511 12.21 -2.99 -42.66
CA ALA A 511 10.90 -3.24 -43.23
C ALA A 511 11.00 -3.95 -44.59
N ALA A 512 10.10 -4.92 -44.80
CA ALA A 512 9.78 -5.49 -46.10
C ALA A 512 8.25 -5.81 -46.15
N PRO A 513 7.62 -5.78 -47.33
CA PRO A 513 6.32 -5.14 -47.52
C PRO A 513 5.12 -6.09 -47.52
N ILE A 514 3.97 -5.48 -47.22
CA ILE A 514 2.61 -6.01 -47.28
C ILE A 514 2.28 -6.46 -48.72
N PRO A 515 1.83 -7.71 -48.96
CA PRO A 515 1.21 -8.06 -50.23
C PRO A 515 -0.26 -7.64 -50.23
N GLU A 516 -0.62 -6.92 -51.29
CA GLU A 516 -1.93 -6.34 -51.58
C GLU A 516 -3.02 -7.41 -51.75
N SER A 517 -4.19 -7.09 -51.20
CA SER A 517 -5.47 -7.74 -51.47
C SER A 517 -5.92 -7.53 -52.92
N PRO A 518 -6.53 -8.52 -53.58
CA PRO A 518 -7.40 -8.28 -54.71
C PRO A 518 -8.86 -8.53 -54.32
N SER A 519 -9.60 -7.45 -54.10
CA SER A 519 -11.07 -7.49 -54.04
C SER A 519 -11.64 -6.35 -54.88
N SER A 520 -11.97 -6.67 -56.13
CA SER A 520 -13.05 -6.03 -56.89
C SER A 520 -13.31 -6.82 -58.18
N ILE A 521 -14.35 -7.67 -58.17
CA ILE A 521 -15.29 -7.81 -59.29
C ILE A 521 -16.65 -8.13 -58.69
N THR A 522 -17.53 -7.17 -58.82
CA THR A 522 -18.95 -7.25 -58.58
C THR A 522 -19.65 -7.86 -59.79
N GLY A 523 -20.62 -8.74 -59.54
CA GLY A 523 -21.73 -9.01 -60.44
C GLY A 523 -21.59 -10.27 -61.29
N PHE A 524 -22.40 -11.30 -61.00
CA PHE A 524 -23.62 -11.62 -61.76
C PHE A 524 -24.17 -12.97 -61.26
N GLY A 525 -25.48 -13.05 -61.04
CA GLY A 525 -26.15 -14.22 -60.48
C GLY A 525 -26.21 -15.42 -61.42
N GLY A 526 -26.58 -16.58 -60.85
CA GLY A 526 -26.89 -17.76 -61.65
C GLY A 526 -26.83 -19.06 -60.87
N SER A 527 -27.99 -19.43 -60.33
CA SER A 527 -28.37 -20.79 -59.93
C SER A 527 -27.89 -21.85 -60.93
N PHE A 528 -27.27 -22.94 -60.47
CA PHE A 528 -27.46 -24.26 -61.06
C PHE A 528 -27.33 -25.37 -60.02
N ASN A 529 -28.37 -26.19 -60.03
CA ASN A 529 -28.59 -27.38 -59.24
C ASN A 529 -28.28 -28.63 -60.11
N PHE A 530 -28.39 -29.78 -59.45
CA PHE A 530 -28.33 -31.18 -59.91
C PHE A 530 -26.96 -31.87 -59.81
N GLY A 531 -26.83 -33.03 -59.16
CA GLY A 531 -27.85 -34.05 -58.92
C GLY A 531 -27.63 -35.22 -59.87
N ASN A 532 -27.10 -36.30 -59.30
CA ASN A 532 -26.87 -37.64 -59.83
C ASN A 532 -27.54 -38.04 -61.16
N SER A 533 -26.75 -38.68 -62.03
CA SER A 533 -27.19 -39.89 -62.71
C SER A 533 -26.12 -40.98 -62.58
N ALA A 534 -26.50 -42.05 -61.93
CA ALA A 534 -25.90 -43.36 -62.08
C ALA A 534 -25.99 -43.79 -63.56
N HIS A 535 -24.97 -44.49 -64.05
CA HIS A 535 -25.05 -45.87 -64.56
C HIS A 535 -23.91 -46.13 -65.57
N LEU A 536 -22.75 -46.60 -65.08
CA LEU A 536 -21.80 -47.36 -65.89
C LEU A 536 -21.24 -48.52 -65.06
N SER A 537 -21.66 -49.72 -65.47
CA SER A 537 -20.90 -50.98 -65.48
C SER A 537 -20.09 -51.39 -64.25
N ASP A 538 -20.72 -52.27 -63.48
CA ASP A 538 -20.21 -53.56 -63.01
C ASP A 538 -18.82 -53.98 -63.55
N SER A 539 -17.82 -53.98 -62.66
CA SER A 539 -16.72 -54.95 -62.51
C SER A 539 -15.54 -54.25 -61.81
N PHE A 540 -15.00 -54.88 -60.76
CA PHE A 540 -13.87 -54.41 -59.91
C PHE A 540 -14.22 -53.52 -58.70
N ALA A 541 -15.04 -54.03 -57.77
CA ALA A 541 -14.99 -53.56 -56.38
C ALA A 541 -15.43 -54.66 -55.39
N LYS A 542 -14.80 -55.84 -55.48
CA LYS A 542 -14.72 -56.78 -54.36
C LYS A 542 -13.24 -57.05 -54.14
N ASN A 543 -12.62 -56.22 -53.31
CA ASN A 543 -11.41 -56.46 -52.50
C ASN A 543 -10.80 -55.13 -52.04
N ALA A 544 -11.48 -54.42 -51.15
CA ALA A 544 -10.90 -53.34 -50.35
C ALA A 544 -11.83 -53.04 -49.17
N SER A 545 -11.80 -53.86 -48.12
CA SER A 545 -12.64 -53.64 -46.92
C SER A 545 -12.02 -54.12 -45.61
N LEU A 546 -10.69 -54.17 -45.48
CA LEU A 546 -10.06 -54.55 -44.20
C LEU A 546 -8.86 -53.70 -43.77
N THR A 547 -8.59 -52.58 -44.45
CA THR A 547 -7.45 -51.69 -44.10
C THR A 547 -7.78 -50.20 -44.03
N ASP A 548 -9.03 -49.82 -44.34
CA ASP A 548 -9.46 -48.40 -44.36
C ASP A 548 -10.17 -47.99 -43.06
N ASP A 549 -10.87 -48.92 -42.40
CA ASP A 549 -11.51 -48.67 -41.10
C ASP A 549 -10.48 -48.35 -39.99
N SER A 550 -9.29 -48.98 -40.00
CA SER A 550 -8.24 -48.69 -39.02
C SER A 550 -7.56 -47.33 -39.23
N LYS A 551 -7.57 -46.80 -40.46
CA LYS A 551 -7.06 -45.44 -40.74
C LYS A 551 -8.09 -44.40 -40.32
N ASN A 552 -9.37 -44.64 -40.60
CA ASN A 552 -10.45 -43.75 -40.17
C ASN A 552 -10.47 -43.59 -38.64
N VAL A 553 -10.39 -44.69 -37.88
CA VAL A 553 -10.38 -44.64 -36.41
C VAL A 553 -9.17 -43.86 -35.87
N TYR A 554 -7.97 -44.05 -36.42
CA TYR A 554 -6.77 -43.32 -35.97
C TYR A 554 -6.86 -41.81 -36.26
N TYR A 555 -7.38 -41.41 -37.43
CA TYR A 555 -7.59 -40.00 -37.73
C TYR A 555 -8.68 -39.38 -36.87
N GLU A 556 -9.74 -40.13 -36.58
CA GLU A 556 -10.85 -39.69 -35.73
C GLU A 556 -10.43 -39.58 -34.26
N GLU A 557 -9.52 -40.44 -33.80
CA GLU A 557 -8.88 -40.38 -32.49
C GLU A 557 -7.93 -39.17 -32.38
N ILE A 558 -7.10 -38.91 -33.40
CA ILE A 558 -6.25 -37.69 -33.44
C ILE A 558 -7.10 -36.42 -33.47
N ILE A 559 -8.19 -36.39 -34.23
CA ILE A 559 -9.11 -35.23 -34.25
C ILE A 559 -9.73 -35.05 -32.86
N SER A 560 -10.15 -36.13 -32.20
CA SER A 560 -10.70 -36.08 -30.85
C SER A 560 -9.67 -35.59 -29.82
N GLU A 561 -8.41 -36.00 -29.94
CA GLU A 561 -7.32 -35.48 -29.11
C GLU A 561 -7.08 -33.99 -29.35
N LYS A 562 -7.10 -33.55 -30.61
CA LYS A 562 -6.94 -32.14 -30.97
C LYS A 562 -8.12 -31.30 -30.50
N ASP A 563 -9.34 -31.82 -30.59
CA ASP A 563 -10.54 -31.16 -30.08
C ASP A 563 -10.52 -31.06 -28.54
N ARG A 564 -10.01 -32.08 -27.85
CA ARG A 564 -9.78 -32.03 -26.39
C ARG A 564 -8.72 -30.99 -26.03
N GLU A 565 -7.59 -30.96 -26.75
CA GLU A 565 -6.54 -29.96 -26.55
C GLU A 565 -7.06 -28.53 -26.80
N ILE A 566 -7.83 -28.32 -27.88
CA ILE A 566 -8.49 -27.04 -28.17
C ILE A 566 -9.48 -26.68 -27.07
N PHE A 567 -10.25 -27.64 -26.54
CA PHE A 567 -11.18 -27.41 -25.45
C PHE A 567 -10.46 -26.99 -24.16
N GLU A 568 -9.37 -27.68 -23.79
CA GLU A 568 -8.54 -27.35 -22.63
C GLU A 568 -7.89 -25.97 -22.78
N LEU A 569 -7.35 -25.65 -23.96
CA LEU A 569 -6.80 -24.32 -24.26
C LEU A 569 -7.88 -23.24 -24.17
N ARG A 570 -9.08 -23.47 -24.71
CA ARG A 570 -10.22 -22.53 -24.59
C ARG A 570 -10.66 -22.34 -23.14
N MET A 571 -10.64 -23.39 -22.32
CA MET A 571 -10.95 -23.28 -20.90
C MET A 571 -9.88 -22.50 -20.14
N LYS A 572 -8.61 -22.72 -20.48
CA LYS A 572 -7.49 -21.99 -19.90
C LYS A 572 -7.55 -20.50 -20.27
N ILE A 573 -7.83 -20.19 -21.54
CA ILE A 573 -8.06 -18.81 -22.00
C ILE A 573 -9.17 -18.16 -21.18
N ARG A 574 -10.35 -18.80 -21.05
CA ARG A 574 -11.45 -18.25 -20.23
C ARG A 574 -11.07 -18.05 -18.76
N SER A 575 -10.30 -18.97 -18.18
CA SER A 575 -9.81 -18.85 -16.80
C SER A 575 -8.85 -17.67 -16.64
N ASP A 576 -7.91 -17.52 -17.56
CA ASP A 576 -6.92 -16.45 -17.53
C ASP A 576 -7.56 -15.08 -17.86
N GLU A 577 -8.55 -15.02 -18.75
CA GLU A 577 -9.40 -13.84 -18.97
C GLU A 577 -10.17 -13.43 -17.70
N SER A 578 -10.69 -14.40 -16.93
CA SER A 578 -11.34 -14.10 -15.65
C SER A 578 -10.37 -13.49 -14.65
N LYS A 579 -9.17 -14.09 -14.52
CA LYS A 579 -8.13 -13.56 -13.63
C LYS A 579 -7.65 -12.18 -14.08
N LEU A 580 -7.58 -11.93 -15.38
CA LEU A 580 -7.22 -10.62 -15.91
C LEU A 580 -8.26 -9.57 -15.51
N ARG A 581 -9.55 -9.87 -15.69
CA ARG A 581 -10.64 -8.98 -15.24
C ARG A 581 -10.59 -8.70 -13.73
N ASP A 582 -10.31 -9.72 -12.92
CA ASP A 582 -10.18 -9.56 -11.47
C ASP A 582 -8.97 -8.67 -11.09
N LEU A 583 -7.84 -8.84 -11.78
CA LEU A 583 -6.66 -8.00 -11.60
C LEU A 583 -6.92 -6.56 -12.04
N GLU A 584 -7.56 -6.36 -13.19
CA GLU A 584 -7.94 -5.03 -13.69
C GLU A 584 -8.87 -4.32 -12.71
N HIS A 585 -9.89 -5.02 -12.20
CA HIS A 585 -10.78 -4.49 -11.17
C HIS A 585 -10.02 -4.14 -9.88
N GLY A 586 -9.06 -4.99 -9.47
CA GLY A 586 -8.20 -4.74 -8.31
C GLY A 586 -7.31 -3.50 -8.47
N VAL A 587 -6.74 -3.29 -9.66
CA VAL A 587 -5.94 -2.09 -9.97
C VAL A 587 -6.82 -0.85 -9.95
N LEU A 588 -7.98 -0.88 -10.62
CA LEU A 588 -8.92 0.25 -10.65
C LEU A 588 -9.37 0.68 -9.25
N THR A 589 -9.64 -0.30 -8.36
CA THR A 589 -10.04 -0.02 -6.97
C THR A 589 -8.91 0.69 -6.21
N LYS A 590 -7.66 0.25 -6.39
CA LYS A 590 -6.50 0.89 -5.76
C LYS A 590 -6.26 2.30 -6.31
N ASP A 591 -6.43 2.50 -7.62
CA ASP A 591 -6.30 3.82 -8.25
C ASP A 591 -7.36 4.81 -7.73
N LEU A 592 -8.61 4.34 -7.55
CA LEU A 592 -9.66 5.14 -6.91
C LEU A 592 -9.30 5.51 -5.47
N GLN A 593 -8.80 4.57 -4.67
CA GLN A 593 -8.35 4.84 -3.30
C GLN A 593 -7.19 5.85 -3.27
N HIS A 594 -6.21 5.70 -4.16
CA HIS A 594 -5.10 6.65 -4.28
C HIS A 594 -5.60 8.04 -4.68
N TYR A 595 -6.56 8.11 -5.60
CA TYR A 595 -7.17 9.37 -6.01
C TYR A 595 -7.87 10.07 -4.83
N GLU A 596 -8.64 9.34 -4.01
CA GLU A 596 -9.27 9.88 -2.80
C GLU A 596 -8.25 10.40 -1.79
N ILE A 597 -7.14 9.68 -1.57
CA ILE A 597 -6.07 10.11 -0.66
C ILE A 597 -5.41 11.39 -1.19
N VAL A 598 -5.12 11.44 -2.50
CA VAL A 598 -4.54 12.62 -3.13
C VAL A 598 -5.45 13.83 -3.03
N GLU A 599 -6.77 13.67 -3.23
CA GLU A 599 -7.72 14.77 -3.04
C GLU A 599 -7.77 15.26 -1.59
N LYS A 600 -7.79 14.36 -0.60
CA LYS A 600 -7.71 14.75 0.83
C LYS A 600 -6.44 15.55 1.14
N LEU A 601 -5.30 15.10 0.64
CA LEU A 601 -4.02 15.81 0.82
C LEU A 601 -4.01 17.18 0.12
N LYS A 602 -4.62 17.30 -1.07
CA LYS A 602 -4.78 18.59 -1.75
C LYS A 602 -5.69 19.54 -0.98
N GLU A 603 -6.77 19.04 -0.38
CA GLU A 603 -7.67 19.84 0.47
C GLU A 603 -6.94 20.34 1.72
N GLU A 604 -6.15 19.49 2.37
CA GLU A 604 -5.31 19.87 3.52
C GLU A 604 -4.27 20.93 3.12
N LEU A 605 -3.60 20.75 1.98
CA LEU A 605 -2.66 21.74 1.44
C LEU A 605 -3.36 23.08 1.19
N ARG A 606 -4.53 23.08 0.55
CA ARG A 606 -5.32 24.30 0.31
C ARG A 606 -5.73 24.98 1.61
N ALA A 607 -6.11 24.20 2.62
CA ALA A 607 -6.46 24.73 3.94
C ALA A 607 -5.25 25.37 4.64
N LEU A 608 -4.07 24.76 4.53
CA LEU A 608 -2.82 25.31 5.08
C LEU A 608 -2.36 26.55 4.32
N GLU A 609 -2.46 26.55 2.99
CA GLU A 609 -2.17 27.69 2.13
C GLU A 609 -3.08 28.88 2.47
N GLY A 610 -4.39 28.63 2.62
CA GLY A 610 -5.34 29.68 3.04
C GLY A 610 -5.02 30.25 4.42
N LYS A 611 -4.63 29.41 5.39
CA LYS A 611 -4.14 29.89 6.69
C LYS A 611 -2.88 30.74 6.54
N LEU A 612 -1.94 30.34 5.69
CA LEU A 612 -0.70 31.07 5.45
C LEU A 612 -0.95 32.42 4.76
N GLU A 613 -1.88 32.49 3.81
CA GLU A 613 -2.32 33.75 3.18
C GLU A 613 -2.97 34.70 4.19
N LEU A 614 -3.78 34.17 5.12
CA LEU A 614 -4.33 34.97 6.22
C LEU A 614 -3.22 35.50 7.15
N PHE A 615 -2.16 34.73 7.41
CA PHE A 615 -1.02 35.24 8.18
C PHE A 615 -0.22 36.32 7.43
N LYS A 616 -0.03 36.17 6.12
CA LYS A 616 0.66 37.16 5.28
C LYS A 616 -0.12 38.47 5.15
N SER A 617 -1.41 38.38 4.85
CA SER A 617 -2.31 39.53 4.71
C SER A 617 -2.59 40.25 6.03
N ASN A 618 -2.52 39.57 7.18
CA ASN A 618 -2.56 40.24 8.48
C ASN A 618 -1.24 40.94 8.84
N SER A 619 -0.12 40.53 8.24
CA SER A 619 1.21 41.11 8.50
C SER A 619 1.49 42.36 7.64
N GLU A 620 1.01 42.42 6.39
CA GLU A 620 1.28 43.53 5.46
C GLU A 620 0.69 44.90 5.89
N PRO A 621 -0.60 45.02 6.26
CA PRO A 621 -1.17 46.28 6.74
C PRO A 621 -0.52 46.73 8.04
N SER A 622 -0.13 45.77 8.89
CA SER A 622 0.55 46.05 10.16
C SER A 622 1.95 46.62 9.95
N ILE A 623 2.69 46.17 8.92
CA ILE A 623 4.05 46.62 8.65
C ILE A 623 4.08 47.98 7.95
N GLU A 624 3.13 48.26 7.06
CA GLU A 624 2.99 49.57 6.42
C GLU A 624 2.56 50.65 7.42
N TYR A 625 1.59 50.34 8.28
CA TYR A 625 1.20 51.22 9.38
C TYR A 625 2.38 51.49 10.32
N LEU A 626 3.15 50.44 10.67
CA LEU A 626 4.35 50.59 11.50
C LEU A 626 5.43 51.44 10.82
N ARG A 627 5.65 51.30 9.50
CA ARG A 627 6.57 52.15 8.73
C ARG A 627 6.14 53.62 8.77
N ASN A 628 4.85 53.91 8.58
CA ASN A 628 4.33 55.28 8.60
C ASN A 628 4.47 55.92 9.98
N ILE A 629 4.15 55.17 11.05
CA ILE A 629 4.31 55.64 12.43
C ILE A 629 5.79 55.80 12.80
N PHE A 630 6.68 54.94 12.30
CA PHE A 630 8.12 55.07 12.50
C PHE A 630 8.70 56.33 11.85
N VAL A 631 8.25 56.68 10.63
CA VAL A 631 8.65 57.95 10.00
C VAL A 631 8.13 59.14 10.81
N GLN A 632 6.89 59.06 11.31
CA GLN A 632 6.30 60.10 12.16
C GLN A 632 7.02 60.23 13.52
N TYR A 633 7.55 59.14 14.05
CA TYR A 633 8.39 59.12 15.25
C TYR A 633 9.67 59.94 15.06
N LEU A 634 10.37 59.74 13.93
CA LEU A 634 11.61 60.43 13.60
C LEU A 634 11.41 61.94 13.37
N GLN A 635 10.23 62.34 12.88
CA GLN A 635 9.88 63.74 12.61
C GLN A 635 9.29 64.48 13.82
N CYS A 636 8.93 63.78 14.90
CA CYS A 636 8.37 64.40 16.10
C CYS A 636 9.44 65.00 17.01
N SER A 637 9.33 66.30 17.30
CA SER A 637 10.27 67.04 18.15
C SER A 637 9.91 67.06 19.64
N GLY A 638 8.68 66.69 20.01
CA GLY A 638 8.18 66.72 21.39
C GLY A 638 8.22 65.36 22.09
N SER A 639 8.71 65.31 23.34
CA SER A 639 8.87 64.05 24.09
C SER A 639 7.55 63.30 24.34
N SER A 640 6.47 64.03 24.70
CA SER A 640 5.15 63.40 24.93
C SER A 640 4.55 62.79 23.66
N SER A 641 4.67 63.45 22.51
CA SER A 641 4.20 62.92 21.22
C SER A 641 5.02 61.70 20.80
N ARG A 642 6.34 61.75 21.00
CA ARG A 642 7.27 60.64 20.73
C ARG A 642 6.93 59.40 21.56
N ARG A 643 6.56 59.58 22.85
CA ARG A 643 6.12 58.50 23.74
C ARG A 643 4.79 57.87 23.28
N ASN A 644 3.82 58.69 22.87
CA ASN A 644 2.54 58.20 22.37
C ASN A 644 2.70 57.41 21.06
N ILE A 645 3.56 57.86 20.16
CA ILE A 645 3.92 57.17 18.92
C ILE A 645 4.60 55.83 19.24
N LEU A 646 5.55 55.79 20.19
CA LEU A 646 6.17 54.54 20.65
C LEU A 646 5.15 53.56 21.25
N LYS A 647 4.16 54.03 22.01
CA LYS A 647 3.08 53.16 22.52
C LYS A 647 2.25 52.57 21.39
N ALA A 648 1.93 53.36 20.35
CA ALA A 648 1.22 52.89 19.17
C ALA A 648 2.05 51.88 18.34
N MET A 649 3.36 52.08 18.23
CA MET A 649 4.26 51.08 17.64
C MET A 649 4.30 49.80 18.48
N ALA A 650 4.29 49.95 19.81
CA ALA A 650 4.39 48.82 20.73
C ALA A 650 3.16 47.92 20.74
N THR A 651 1.97 48.50 20.56
CA THR A 651 0.73 47.73 20.42
C THR A 651 0.70 46.96 19.10
N VAL A 652 1.15 47.55 18.00
CA VAL A 652 1.23 46.89 16.68
C VAL A 652 2.24 45.75 16.69
N LEU A 653 3.38 45.95 17.35
CA LEU A 653 4.44 44.94 17.53
C LEU A 653 4.16 43.92 18.64
N LYS A 654 3.02 44.04 19.34
CA LYS A 654 2.61 43.17 20.45
C LYS A 654 3.68 43.03 21.55
N LEU A 655 4.35 44.14 21.92
CA LEU A 655 5.36 44.12 22.98
C LEU A 655 4.73 43.77 24.34
N GLY A 656 5.51 43.07 25.16
CA GLY A 656 5.05 42.61 26.46
C GLY A 656 4.80 43.75 27.45
N PRO A 657 4.02 43.52 28.52
CA PRO A 657 3.70 44.56 29.51
C PRO A 657 4.93 45.11 30.25
N ALA A 658 6.05 44.37 30.30
CA ALA A 658 7.31 44.87 30.83
C ALA A 658 8.00 45.88 29.90
N GLU A 659 7.85 45.72 28.59
CA GLU A 659 8.44 46.60 27.57
C GLU A 659 7.61 47.88 27.39
N MET A 660 6.28 47.76 27.46
CA MET A 660 5.37 48.90 27.54
C MET A 660 5.70 49.83 28.72
N ARG A 661 5.99 49.26 29.90
CA ARG A 661 6.43 50.04 31.08
C ARG A 661 7.76 50.76 30.87
N ARG A 662 8.70 50.15 30.13
CA ARG A 662 9.97 50.81 29.76
C ARG A 662 9.72 52.01 28.84
N ILE A 663 8.84 51.87 27.85
CA ILE A 663 8.47 52.97 26.95
C ILE A 663 7.80 54.13 27.72
N GLU A 664 7.01 53.82 28.74
CA GLU A 664 6.38 54.82 29.62
C GLU A 664 7.36 55.61 30.46
N SER A 665 8.51 55.01 30.80
CA SER A 665 9.56 55.63 31.62
C SER A 665 10.49 56.59 30.84
N ILE A 666 10.40 56.62 29.50
CA ILE A 666 11.25 57.49 28.65
C ILE A 666 10.79 58.95 28.76
N LYS A 667 11.60 59.80 29.41
CA LYS A 667 11.31 61.23 29.65
C LYS A 667 11.45 62.10 28.42
#